data_AF-A0A448HW05-F1
#
_entry.id   AF-A0A448HW05-F1
#
_cell.length_a   1.000
_cell.length_b   1.000
_cell.length_c   1.000
_cell.angle_alpha   90.00
_cell.angle_beta   90.00
_cell.angle_gamma   90.00
#
_symmetry.space_group_name_H-M   'P 1'
#
loop_
_entity.id
_entity.type
_entity.pdbx_description
1 polymer ?
#
loop_
_entity_poly.entity_id
_entity_poly.type
_entity_poly.pdbx_seq_one_letter_code
_entity_poly.pdbx_strand_id
1 'polypeptide(L)'
;MPTVRDDLRGLRGLAVALVVLFGVWSDRESPGVDVLLVLFGFYCGARLLRGFTQDYSVAALRSEFAWSARRLLPALVVVVAASGALTLALQPRTRWETFADHSLSTFGFMQNWQLAHSAGAYAPAGEAVSPLQHMWAISVLGQFFLAGPVVAGLVAVAVPRRHRQRVFVAVVAVATVASFVYAVIGHRTDQAAAFYDSFARAWEPLVGVLGAAVAGRMRGPGWLRVVAAVVGVAAILGVGFFVDGAQQYPGPLALIPVVATVLVICSAANLEGSCGAWPNRVLRSMPLVALGTMAYALYLWHWPLLIFWLTHSDEDRAGLTDGVVVIILAVALAYLTQRLVERSLRAAPPRARHGRAPVLALVWTSVLLAVAIVVALGATGWRQYTSTIRANGADLLNLSSVDYPGARALVDGLRAPMLPVRPTVLEASDDLPASIVDECISDFGNAALIKCTYGDPRAERTIAVAGGSHSEHWLTALNRIGQRHGFRVVTYLKMGCPLNTDEVPRVSVSNNPYPGCREWVGTTMAALVEDRPDFVFMTTTRPRPKAPGDFVPKNYLGIWDTLAANGIPILGIRDTPWMYRNGMVFSPVDCLAEGGDPDSCGLPRSEALESYNPTLDYLDRYPGIVPLDMSDAVCGPDVCRAAEGNVLVYHDAHHLTSTYVHTLTDELARQLSEATGWW
;
A
#
# COMPACT_ATOMS: atom_id res chain seq x y z
N MET A 1 -36.02 28.48 0.53
CA MET A 1 -35.28 27.20 0.75
C MET A 1 -34.07 27.22 -0.18
N PRO A 2 -32.86 26.81 0.24
CA PRO A 2 -31.75 26.77 -0.70
C PRO A 2 -32.10 25.76 -1.80
N THR A 3 -32.05 26.20 -3.05
CA THR A 3 -32.26 25.35 -4.22
C THR A 3 -31.28 24.18 -4.16
N VAL A 4 -31.84 22.97 -4.18
CA VAL A 4 -31.05 21.75 -4.19
C VAL A 4 -30.27 21.70 -5.52
N ARG A 5 -28.94 21.78 -5.46
CA ARG A 5 -28.08 21.64 -6.65
C ARG A 5 -27.97 20.18 -7.06
N ASP A 6 -28.98 19.68 -7.76
CA ASP A 6 -28.98 18.31 -8.30
C ASP A 6 -27.87 18.11 -9.35
N ASP A 7 -27.38 19.16 -9.99
CA ASP A 7 -26.21 19.10 -10.87
C ASP A 7 -24.94 18.65 -10.13
N LEU A 8 -24.71 19.14 -8.91
CA LEU A 8 -23.55 18.72 -8.10
C LEU A 8 -23.72 17.31 -7.51
N ARG A 9 -24.97 16.90 -7.23
CA ARG A 9 -25.25 15.51 -6.87
C ARG A 9 -24.99 14.58 -8.05
N GLY A 10 -25.41 14.97 -9.24
CA GLY A 10 -25.09 14.29 -10.48
C GLY A 10 -23.60 14.15 -10.73
N LEU A 11 -22.84 15.24 -10.56
CA LEU A 11 -21.39 15.23 -10.67
C LEU A 11 -20.74 14.28 -9.65
N ARG A 12 -21.24 14.25 -8.42
CA ARG A 12 -20.82 13.27 -7.41
C ARG A 12 -21.12 11.83 -7.85
N GLY A 13 -22.26 11.60 -8.49
CA GLY A 13 -22.65 10.32 -9.07
C GLY A 13 -21.73 9.88 -10.22
N LEU A 14 -21.36 10.82 -11.08
CA LEU A 14 -20.38 10.59 -12.14
C LEU A 14 -19.00 10.24 -11.55
N ALA A 15 -18.55 11.01 -10.57
CA ALA A 15 -17.25 10.80 -9.93
C ALA A 15 -17.15 9.43 -9.25
N VAL A 16 -18.16 9.01 -8.47
CA VAL A 16 -18.15 7.68 -7.85
C VAL A 16 -18.24 6.56 -8.90
N ALA A 17 -18.98 6.76 -9.99
CA ALA A 17 -19.03 5.78 -11.08
C ALA A 17 -17.64 5.60 -11.70
N LEU A 18 -16.90 6.69 -11.94
CA LEU A 18 -15.51 6.61 -12.40
C LEU A 18 -14.62 5.89 -11.39
N VAL A 19 -14.80 6.10 -10.09
CA VAL A 19 -14.04 5.37 -9.05
C VAL A 19 -14.29 3.87 -9.15
N VAL A 20 -15.57 3.46 -9.23
CA VAL A 20 -15.94 2.05 -9.31
C VAL A 20 -15.43 1.41 -10.61
N LEU A 21 -15.62 2.06 -11.75
CA LEU A 21 -15.21 1.52 -13.05
C LEU A 21 -13.69 1.34 -13.15
N PHE A 22 -12.93 2.34 -12.70
CA PHE A 22 -11.48 2.25 -12.69
C PHE A 22 -11.00 1.23 -11.66
N GLY A 23 -11.56 1.21 -10.46
CA GLY A 23 -11.17 0.24 -9.44
C GLY A 23 -11.36 -1.22 -9.85
N VAL A 24 -12.39 -1.52 -10.65
CA VAL A 24 -12.70 -2.89 -11.11
C VAL A 24 -11.86 -3.31 -12.32
N TRP A 25 -11.61 -2.41 -13.29
CA TRP A 25 -11.03 -2.78 -14.59
C TRP A 25 -9.74 -2.07 -14.97
N SER A 26 -9.19 -1.20 -14.12
CA SER A 26 -7.99 -0.41 -14.42
C SER A 26 -7.02 -0.42 -13.24
N ASP A 27 -5.73 -0.50 -13.55
CA ASP A 27 -4.67 -0.42 -12.52
C ASP A 27 -4.36 1.04 -12.13
N ARG A 28 -4.94 1.99 -12.87
CA ARG A 28 -4.78 3.43 -12.66
C ARG A 28 -5.76 3.93 -11.62
N GLU A 29 -5.30 4.86 -10.79
CA GLU A 29 -6.19 5.57 -9.87
C GLU A 29 -7.20 6.45 -10.63
N SER A 30 -8.42 6.48 -10.10
CA SER A 30 -9.53 7.18 -10.73
C SER A 30 -9.49 8.68 -10.45
N PRO A 31 -9.60 9.54 -11.48
CA PRO A 31 -9.76 10.98 -11.27
C PRO A 31 -11.06 11.34 -10.53
N GLY A 32 -11.98 10.37 -10.39
CA GLY A 32 -13.19 10.53 -9.60
C GLY A 32 -12.90 10.83 -8.12
N VAL A 33 -11.78 10.35 -7.56
CA VAL A 33 -11.41 10.65 -6.16
C VAL A 33 -11.14 12.14 -5.99
N ASP A 34 -10.32 12.74 -6.85
CA ASP A 34 -10.01 14.19 -6.81
C ASP A 34 -11.29 15.04 -6.94
N VAL A 35 -12.20 14.65 -7.84
CA VAL A 35 -13.50 15.31 -8.02
C VAL A 35 -14.32 15.25 -6.72
N LEU A 36 -14.34 14.11 -6.04
CA LEU A 36 -15.03 13.94 -4.76
C LEU A 36 -14.40 14.78 -3.65
N LEU A 37 -13.07 14.88 -3.59
CA LEU A 37 -12.34 15.71 -2.63
C LEU A 37 -12.68 17.20 -2.80
N VAL A 38 -12.65 17.71 -4.04
CA VAL A 38 -13.04 19.09 -4.35
C VAL A 38 -14.51 19.35 -4.01
N LEU A 39 -15.42 18.45 -4.37
CA LEU A 39 -16.85 18.58 -4.04
C LEU A 39 -17.09 18.59 -2.54
N PHE A 40 -16.40 17.74 -1.79
CA PHE A 40 -16.47 17.72 -0.33
C PHE A 40 -16.03 19.05 0.26
N GLY A 41 -14.86 19.55 -0.19
CA GLY A 41 -14.34 20.86 0.15
C GLY A 41 -15.33 21.99 -0.15
N PHE A 42 -16.01 21.95 -1.29
CA PHE A 42 -17.03 22.92 -1.67
C PHE A 42 -18.22 22.93 -0.71
N TYR A 43 -18.78 21.76 -0.37
CA TYR A 43 -19.92 21.68 0.55
C TYR A 43 -19.55 22.09 1.98
N CYS A 44 -18.41 21.62 2.48
CA CYS A 44 -17.89 21.97 3.81
C CYS A 44 -17.53 23.46 3.88
N GLY A 45 -16.79 23.96 2.89
CA GLY A 45 -16.43 25.37 2.76
C GLY A 45 -17.64 26.29 2.71
N ALA A 46 -18.65 25.98 1.89
CA ALA A 46 -19.89 26.76 1.84
C ALA A 46 -20.60 26.83 3.20
N ARG A 47 -20.52 25.76 4.00
CA ARG A 47 -21.09 25.72 5.35
C ARG A 47 -20.27 26.55 6.35
N LEU A 48 -18.95 26.41 6.35
CA LEU A 48 -18.03 27.20 7.19
C LEU A 48 -18.14 28.69 6.90
N LEU A 49 -18.18 29.07 5.61
CA LEU A 49 -18.31 30.46 5.17
C LEU A 49 -19.61 31.10 5.63
N ARG A 50 -20.74 30.37 5.59
CA ARG A 50 -22.01 30.83 6.17
C ARG A 50 -21.94 30.93 7.69
N GLY A 51 -21.19 30.05 8.35
CA GLY A 51 -20.97 30.07 9.79
C GLY A 51 -20.41 31.40 10.29
N PHE A 52 -19.57 32.10 9.51
CA PHE A 52 -19.06 33.43 9.90
C PHE A 52 -20.10 34.56 9.92
N THR A 53 -21.26 34.35 9.30
CA THR A 53 -22.39 35.28 9.37
C THR A 53 -23.28 35.04 10.59
N GLN A 54 -23.09 33.91 11.28
CA GLN A 54 -23.76 33.55 12.53
C GLN A 54 -22.75 33.54 13.69
N ASP A 55 -23.20 33.55 14.94
CA ASP A 55 -22.27 33.52 16.08
C ASP A 55 -21.63 32.13 16.23
N TYR A 56 -20.32 32.09 16.03
CA TYR A 56 -19.49 30.90 16.25
C TYR A 56 -19.38 30.64 17.75
N SER A 57 -19.96 29.55 18.24
CA SER A 57 -19.92 29.13 19.64
C SER A 57 -19.43 27.68 19.77
N VAL A 58 -18.94 27.28 20.95
CA VAL A 58 -18.58 25.89 21.26
C VAL A 58 -19.76 24.94 21.03
N ALA A 59 -20.98 25.39 21.31
CA ALA A 59 -22.20 24.62 21.05
C ALA A 59 -22.44 24.42 19.53
N ALA A 60 -22.15 25.43 18.70
CA ALA A 60 -22.22 25.31 17.25
C ALA A 60 -21.20 24.26 16.75
N LEU A 61 -19.94 24.33 17.19
CA LEU A 61 -18.91 23.33 16.86
C LEU A 61 -19.35 21.91 17.23
N ARG A 62 -19.86 21.70 18.46
CA ARG A 62 -20.37 20.39 18.89
C ARG A 62 -21.51 19.89 18.00
N SER A 63 -22.41 20.78 17.57
CA SER A 63 -23.50 20.43 16.67
C SER A 63 -23.01 20.02 15.27
N GLU A 64 -21.93 20.65 14.79
CA GLU A 64 -21.28 20.30 13.51
C GLU A 64 -20.66 18.90 13.55
N PHE A 65 -19.91 18.59 14.61
CA PHE A 65 -19.33 17.27 14.81
C PHE A 65 -20.42 16.20 14.94
N ALA A 66 -21.46 16.46 15.74
CA ALA A 66 -22.56 15.52 15.92
C ALA A 66 -23.36 15.27 14.64
N TRP A 67 -23.60 16.30 13.81
CA TRP A 67 -24.27 16.15 12.52
C TRP A 67 -23.46 15.26 11.57
N SER A 68 -22.14 15.38 11.61
CA SER A 68 -21.23 14.70 10.70
C SER A 68 -20.97 13.26 11.10
N ALA A 69 -20.82 13.02 12.41
CA ALA A 69 -20.76 11.67 12.97
C ALA A 69 -21.98 10.85 12.52
N ARG A 70 -23.20 11.42 12.59
CA ARG A 70 -24.44 10.76 12.11
C ARG A 70 -24.48 10.55 10.60
N ARG A 71 -23.64 11.24 9.84
CA ARG A 71 -23.60 11.16 8.37
C ARG A 71 -22.54 10.18 7.86
N LEU A 72 -21.37 10.14 8.49
CA LEU A 72 -20.20 9.39 8.03
C LEU A 72 -20.06 8.02 8.72
N LEU A 73 -20.20 7.97 10.04
CA LEU A 73 -19.90 6.76 10.82
C LEU A 73 -20.83 5.58 10.55
N PRO A 74 -22.16 5.74 10.37
CA PRO A 74 -23.05 4.58 10.28
C PRO A 74 -22.73 3.63 9.12
N ALA A 75 -22.58 4.15 7.90
CA ALA A 75 -22.26 3.32 6.75
C ALA A 75 -20.81 2.79 6.83
N LEU A 76 -19.89 3.57 7.40
CA LEU A 76 -18.50 3.15 7.63
C LEU A 76 -18.44 1.92 8.55
N VAL A 77 -19.13 1.97 9.70
CA VAL A 77 -19.18 0.85 10.65
C VAL A 77 -19.78 -0.39 10.02
N VAL A 78 -20.85 -0.24 9.23
CA VAL A 78 -21.49 -1.38 8.54
C VAL A 78 -20.53 -2.05 7.57
N VAL A 79 -19.84 -1.26 6.74
CA VAL A 79 -18.90 -1.81 5.74
C VAL A 79 -17.68 -2.42 6.42
N VAL A 80 -17.10 -1.77 7.43
CA VAL A 80 -15.94 -2.31 8.16
C VAL A 80 -16.33 -3.61 8.89
N ALA A 81 -17.50 -3.66 9.54
CA ALA A 81 -17.97 -4.88 10.20
C ALA A 81 -18.26 -6.02 9.21
N ALA A 82 -18.90 -5.73 8.09
CA ALA A 82 -19.14 -6.72 7.05
C ALA A 82 -17.83 -7.22 6.43
N SER A 83 -16.87 -6.31 6.20
CA SER A 83 -15.54 -6.68 5.73
C SER A 83 -14.80 -7.52 6.76
N GLY A 84 -14.95 -7.24 8.06
CA GLY A 84 -14.37 -8.06 9.12
C GLY A 84 -14.96 -9.47 9.16
N ALA A 85 -16.28 -9.60 8.99
CA ALA A 85 -16.92 -10.91 8.89
C ALA A 85 -16.41 -11.71 7.66
N LEU A 86 -16.23 -11.03 6.52
CA LEU A 86 -15.68 -11.66 5.30
C LEU A 86 -14.19 -12.00 5.45
N THR A 87 -13.37 -11.16 6.08
CA THR A 87 -11.97 -11.46 6.39
C THR A 87 -11.86 -12.70 7.28
N LEU A 88 -12.70 -12.83 8.30
CA LEU A 88 -12.71 -14.03 9.15
C LEU A 88 -13.17 -15.30 8.41
N ALA A 89 -14.00 -15.15 7.37
CA ALA A 89 -14.56 -16.26 6.62
C ALA A 89 -13.72 -16.69 5.41
N LEU A 90 -13.00 -15.76 4.77
CA LEU A 90 -12.38 -15.95 3.47
C LEU A 90 -10.86 -15.69 3.44
N GLN A 91 -10.31 -14.89 4.36
CA GLN A 91 -8.88 -14.55 4.32
C GLN A 91 -8.06 -15.34 5.34
N PRO A 92 -6.79 -15.66 5.02
CA PRO A 92 -5.90 -16.35 5.96
C PRO A 92 -5.60 -15.49 7.19
N ARG A 93 -5.27 -16.17 8.30
CA ARG A 93 -4.98 -15.53 9.60
C ARG A 93 -3.81 -14.54 9.53
N THR A 94 -2.88 -14.75 8.62
CA THR A 94 -1.76 -13.85 8.30
C THR A 94 -2.24 -12.46 7.88
N ARG A 95 -3.41 -12.36 7.23
CA ARG A 95 -3.99 -11.09 6.74
C ARG A 95 -4.86 -10.37 7.77
N TRP A 96 -5.22 -11.04 8.87
CA TRP A 96 -6.12 -10.50 9.88
C TRP A 96 -5.48 -9.34 10.66
N GLU A 97 -4.15 -9.34 10.82
CA GLU A 97 -3.44 -8.24 11.47
C GLU A 97 -3.51 -6.96 10.64
N THR A 98 -3.18 -7.04 9.34
CA THR A 98 -3.33 -5.90 8.43
C THR A 98 -4.76 -5.38 8.41
N PHE A 99 -5.77 -6.28 8.42
CA PHE A 99 -7.17 -5.88 8.51
C PHE A 99 -7.50 -5.19 9.85
N ALA A 100 -7.00 -5.71 10.97
CA ALA A 100 -7.18 -5.13 12.30
C ALA A 100 -6.57 -3.72 12.37
N ASP A 101 -5.36 -3.57 11.83
CA ASP A 101 -4.64 -2.29 11.74
C ASP A 101 -5.42 -1.25 10.95
N HIS A 102 -5.90 -1.68 9.78
CA HIS A 102 -6.63 -0.81 8.88
C HIS A 102 -8.02 -0.46 9.41
N SER A 103 -8.67 -1.37 10.15
CA SER A 103 -9.95 -1.11 10.80
C SER A 103 -9.83 -0.02 11.88
N LEU A 104 -8.85 -0.16 12.77
CA LEU A 104 -8.59 0.83 13.83
C LEU A 104 -8.18 2.18 13.26
N SER A 105 -7.30 2.17 12.26
CA SER A 105 -6.87 3.38 11.56
C SER A 105 -8.02 4.05 10.79
N THR A 106 -8.92 3.27 10.19
CA THR A 106 -10.13 3.79 9.53
C THR A 106 -11.07 4.46 10.51
N PHE A 107 -11.32 3.87 11.69
CA PHE A 107 -12.14 4.51 12.73
C PHE A 107 -11.52 5.80 13.28
N GLY A 108 -10.19 5.87 13.34
CA GLY A 108 -9.44 7.06 13.75
C GLY A 108 -9.26 8.11 12.64
N PHE A 109 -9.70 7.84 11.40
CA PHE A 109 -9.36 8.62 10.21
C PHE A 109 -7.83 8.79 10.03
N MET A 110 -7.06 7.73 10.27
CA MET A 110 -5.60 7.68 10.11
C MET A 110 -5.15 6.63 9.09
N GLN A 111 -6.08 6.06 8.31
CA GLN A 111 -5.75 5.01 7.35
C GLN A 111 -4.72 5.43 6.31
N ASN A 112 -4.78 6.68 5.86
CA ASN A 112 -3.84 7.20 4.88
C ASN A 112 -2.42 7.29 5.46
N TRP A 113 -2.26 7.66 6.74
CA TRP A 113 -0.96 7.64 7.40
C TRP A 113 -0.48 6.22 7.65
N GLN A 114 -1.36 5.30 8.08
CA GLN A 114 -1.00 3.88 8.20
C GLN A 114 -0.41 3.37 6.88
N LEU A 115 -1.11 3.61 5.76
CA LEU A 115 -0.64 3.20 4.43
C LEU A 115 0.63 3.94 4.01
N ALA A 116 0.81 5.22 4.33
CA ALA A 116 2.05 5.93 4.01
C ALA A 116 3.29 5.35 4.71
N HIS A 117 3.12 4.74 5.90
CA HIS A 117 4.22 4.12 6.64
C HIS A 117 4.37 2.63 6.33
N SER A 118 3.27 1.91 6.05
CA SER A 118 3.25 0.46 5.89
C SER A 118 3.21 -0.01 4.44
N ALA A 119 2.74 0.83 3.51
CA ALA A 119 2.75 0.55 2.09
C ALA A 119 3.84 1.41 1.45
N GLY A 120 4.66 0.79 0.60
CA GLY A 120 5.47 1.55 -0.37
C GLY A 120 4.54 2.20 -1.39
N ALA A 121 4.59 1.75 -2.63
CA ALA A 121 3.73 2.29 -3.69
C ALA A 121 2.24 1.93 -3.54
N TYR A 122 1.36 2.76 -4.14
CA TYR A 122 -0.05 2.41 -4.34
C TYR A 122 -0.16 1.09 -5.13
N ALA A 123 -0.80 0.10 -4.53
CA ALA A 123 -1.06 -1.18 -5.16
C ALA A 123 -2.47 -1.17 -5.80
N PRO A 124 -2.61 -1.56 -7.08
CA PRO A 124 -3.91 -1.80 -7.70
C PRO A 124 -4.63 -2.96 -7.00
N ALA A 125 -5.92 -3.16 -7.29
CA ALA A 125 -6.68 -4.26 -6.71
C ALA A 125 -6.01 -5.61 -7.03
N GLY A 126 -5.92 -6.46 -6.02
CA GLY A 126 -5.31 -7.79 -6.09
C GLY A 126 -5.49 -8.52 -4.76
N GLU A 127 -5.23 -9.82 -4.75
CA GLU A 127 -5.47 -10.67 -3.58
C GLU A 127 -4.69 -10.21 -2.33
N ALA A 128 -3.44 -9.79 -2.52
CA ALA A 128 -2.56 -9.36 -1.43
C ALA A 128 -2.94 -8.00 -0.81
N VAL A 129 -3.90 -7.29 -1.40
CA VAL A 129 -4.28 -5.93 -0.98
C VAL A 129 -5.39 -5.98 0.07
N SER A 130 -5.26 -5.12 1.09
CA SER A 130 -6.27 -5.02 2.14
C SER A 130 -7.65 -4.58 1.57
N PRO A 131 -8.76 -5.21 2.01
CA PRO A 131 -10.11 -4.79 1.63
C PRO A 131 -10.47 -3.38 2.13
N LEU A 132 -9.67 -2.79 3.02
CA LEU A 132 -9.85 -1.43 3.53
C LEU A 132 -8.87 -0.40 2.94
N GLN A 133 -8.02 -0.76 1.97
CA GLN A 133 -7.02 0.17 1.41
C GLN A 133 -7.64 1.50 0.94
N HIS A 134 -8.74 1.43 0.17
CA HIS A 134 -9.46 2.61 -0.34
C HIS A 134 -10.00 3.57 0.75
N MET A 135 -9.99 3.19 2.03
CA MET A 135 -10.41 4.06 3.14
C MET A 135 -9.42 5.21 3.40
N TRP A 136 -8.26 5.23 2.74
CA TRP A 136 -7.30 6.34 2.80
C TRP A 136 -7.96 7.68 2.45
N ALA A 137 -8.73 7.76 1.36
CA ALA A 137 -9.36 9.00 0.93
C ALA A 137 -10.45 9.45 1.93
N ILE A 138 -11.14 8.49 2.55
CA ILE A 138 -12.11 8.77 3.62
C ILE A 138 -11.40 9.33 4.86
N SER A 139 -10.20 8.86 5.18
CA SER A 139 -9.39 9.39 6.28
C SER A 139 -8.95 10.82 6.03
N VAL A 140 -8.44 11.13 4.83
CA VAL A 140 -8.10 12.51 4.43
C VAL A 140 -9.33 13.43 4.54
N LEU A 141 -10.48 12.98 4.03
CA LEU A 141 -11.74 13.71 4.16
C LEU A 141 -12.18 13.91 5.62
N GLY A 142 -12.03 12.89 6.45
CA GLY A 142 -12.31 12.94 7.89
C GLY A 142 -11.44 13.95 8.60
N GLN A 143 -10.13 13.94 8.35
CA GLN A 143 -9.17 14.90 8.92
C GLN A 143 -9.48 16.34 8.48
N PHE A 144 -9.72 16.56 7.19
CA PHE A 144 -10.13 17.87 6.68
C PHE A 144 -11.42 18.36 7.34
N PHE A 145 -12.38 17.44 7.52
CA PHE A 145 -13.63 17.72 8.20
C PHE A 145 -13.43 18.12 9.66
N LEU A 146 -12.49 17.49 10.37
CA LEU A 146 -12.14 17.84 11.75
C LEU A 146 -11.39 19.17 11.84
N ALA A 147 -10.43 19.41 10.95
CA ALA A 147 -9.57 20.59 10.95
C ALA A 147 -10.31 21.88 10.54
N GLY A 148 -11.21 21.81 9.54
CA GLY A 148 -11.89 22.98 8.98
C GLY A 148 -12.64 23.84 10.02
N PRO A 149 -13.55 23.26 10.84
CA PRO A 149 -14.23 23.98 11.91
C PRO A 149 -13.29 24.55 12.97
N VAL A 150 -12.20 23.86 13.29
CA VAL A 150 -11.18 24.35 14.26
C VAL A 150 -10.51 25.60 13.72
N VAL A 151 -10.02 25.57 12.48
CA VAL A 151 -9.40 26.74 11.81
C VAL A 151 -10.41 27.89 11.72
N ALA A 152 -11.66 27.61 11.34
CA ALA A 152 -12.71 28.62 11.29
C ALA A 152 -13.01 29.22 12.66
N GLY A 153 -13.02 28.40 13.72
CA GLY A 153 -13.17 28.84 15.11
C GLY A 153 -12.02 29.73 15.58
N LEU A 154 -10.78 29.36 15.28
CA LEU A 154 -9.60 30.18 15.59
C LEU A 154 -9.67 31.54 14.90
N VAL A 155 -10.03 31.59 13.61
CA VAL A 155 -10.25 32.86 12.90
C VAL A 155 -11.41 33.65 13.52
N ALA A 156 -12.49 32.98 13.94
CA ALA A 156 -13.61 33.64 14.58
C ALA A 156 -13.22 34.30 15.91
N VAL A 157 -12.35 33.68 16.70
CA VAL A 157 -11.86 34.22 17.97
C VAL A 157 -10.84 35.34 17.74
N ALA A 158 -9.87 35.15 16.85
CA ALA A 158 -8.75 36.07 16.65
C ALA A 158 -9.08 37.30 15.80
N VAL A 159 -10.11 37.24 14.93
CA VAL A 159 -10.36 38.27 13.92
C VAL A 159 -11.69 38.99 14.15
N PRO A 160 -11.74 40.34 14.03
CA PRO A 160 -12.98 41.11 14.11
C PRO A 160 -14.03 40.63 13.09
N ARG A 161 -15.31 40.58 13.50
CA ARG A 161 -16.45 40.04 12.71
C ARG A 161 -16.43 40.47 11.24
N ARG A 162 -16.16 41.76 10.96
CA ARG A 162 -16.12 42.32 9.59
C ARG A 162 -15.04 41.73 8.67
N HIS A 163 -13.98 41.12 9.21
CA HIS A 163 -12.85 40.60 8.45
C HIS A 163 -12.72 39.07 8.47
N ARG A 164 -13.46 38.37 9.35
CA ARG A 164 -13.35 36.91 9.55
C ARG A 164 -13.39 36.12 8.25
N GLN A 165 -14.40 36.37 7.42
CA GLN A 165 -14.55 35.66 6.15
C GLN A 165 -13.38 35.92 5.19
N ARG A 166 -12.87 37.15 5.12
CA ARG A 166 -11.74 37.50 4.25
C ARG A 166 -10.45 36.83 4.74
N VAL A 167 -10.18 36.89 6.04
CA VAL A 167 -9.00 36.25 6.63
C VAL A 167 -9.08 34.73 6.49
N PHE A 168 -10.23 34.12 6.73
CA PHE A 168 -10.41 32.68 6.53
C PHE A 168 -10.12 32.26 5.08
N VAL A 169 -10.66 33.00 4.10
CA VAL A 169 -10.38 32.73 2.67
C VAL A 169 -8.89 32.92 2.36
N ALA A 170 -8.24 33.93 2.93
CA ALA A 170 -6.80 34.14 2.74
C ALA A 170 -5.97 33.00 3.35
N VAL A 171 -6.30 32.54 4.56
CA VAL A 171 -5.66 31.39 5.21
C VAL A 171 -5.83 30.13 4.36
N VAL A 172 -7.04 29.85 3.89
CA VAL A 172 -7.32 28.72 2.99
C VAL A 172 -6.53 28.83 1.69
N ALA A 173 -6.42 30.02 1.09
CA ALA A 173 -5.66 30.24 -0.14
C ALA A 173 -4.16 29.99 0.06
N VAL A 174 -3.57 30.51 1.14
CA VAL A 174 -2.16 30.26 1.48
C VAL A 174 -1.93 28.77 1.74
N ALA A 175 -2.80 28.12 2.51
CA ALA A 175 -2.71 26.68 2.77
C ALA A 175 -2.85 25.84 1.48
N THR A 176 -3.68 26.27 0.53
CA THR A 176 -3.84 25.60 -0.77
C THR A 176 -2.53 25.64 -1.55
N VAL A 177 -1.90 26.81 -1.65
CA VAL A 177 -0.63 26.98 -2.37
C VAL A 177 0.49 26.20 -1.67
N ALA A 178 0.58 26.30 -0.34
CA ALA A 178 1.59 25.58 0.43
C ALA A 178 1.46 24.05 0.28
N SER A 179 0.22 23.53 0.37
CA SER A 179 -0.07 22.11 0.16
C SER A 179 0.25 21.66 -1.27
N PHE A 180 -0.08 22.45 -2.29
CA PHE A 180 0.24 22.12 -3.68
C PHE A 180 1.76 22.12 -3.93
N VAL A 181 2.49 23.10 -3.39
CA VAL A 181 3.96 23.12 -3.48
C VAL A 181 4.57 21.91 -2.78
N TYR A 182 4.07 21.57 -1.59
CA TYR A 182 4.50 20.36 -0.87
C TYR A 182 4.19 19.09 -1.67
N ALA A 183 3.03 18.99 -2.33
CA ALA A 183 2.68 17.87 -3.19
C ALA A 183 3.67 17.69 -4.35
N VAL A 184 4.08 18.78 -5.00
CA VAL A 184 5.05 18.74 -6.12
C VAL A 184 6.44 18.29 -5.64
N ILE A 185 6.85 18.73 -4.45
CA ILE A 185 8.13 18.33 -3.86
C ILE A 185 8.07 16.86 -3.44
N GLY A 186 7.06 16.48 -2.66
CA GLY A 186 6.85 15.12 -2.17
C GLY A 186 6.77 14.10 -3.31
N HIS A 187 6.07 14.43 -4.40
CA HIS A 187 6.00 13.58 -5.59
C HIS A 187 7.38 13.25 -6.20
N ARG A 188 8.35 14.17 -6.09
CA ARG A 188 9.70 13.96 -6.65
C ARG A 188 10.62 13.20 -5.69
N THR A 189 10.40 13.32 -4.39
CA THR A 189 11.24 12.69 -3.37
C THR A 189 10.75 11.28 -3.05
N ASP A 190 9.46 11.13 -2.80
CA ASP A 190 8.80 9.87 -2.47
C ASP A 190 7.33 9.96 -2.89
N GLN A 191 7.06 9.56 -4.12
CA GLN A 191 5.71 9.60 -4.69
C GLN A 191 4.73 8.70 -3.92
N ALA A 192 5.23 7.57 -3.42
CA ALA A 192 4.46 6.58 -2.69
C ALA A 192 3.92 7.13 -1.36
N ALA A 193 4.80 7.70 -0.54
CA ALA A 193 4.40 8.34 0.71
C ALA A 193 3.54 9.58 0.44
N ALA A 194 3.93 10.42 -0.54
CA ALA A 194 3.19 11.63 -0.88
C ALA A 194 1.77 11.33 -1.39
N PHE A 195 1.54 10.18 -2.04
CA PHE A 195 0.23 9.75 -2.52
C PHE A 195 -0.82 9.72 -1.41
N TYR A 196 -0.45 9.20 -0.25
CA TYR A 196 -1.33 9.07 0.92
C TYR A 196 -1.22 10.23 1.92
N ASP A 197 -0.23 11.11 1.79
CA ASP A 197 0.02 12.21 2.72
C ASP A 197 -1.12 13.25 2.69
N SER A 198 -1.70 13.52 3.86
CA SER A 198 -2.80 14.47 4.02
C SER A 198 -2.43 15.90 3.62
N PHE A 199 -1.22 16.34 3.89
CA PHE A 199 -0.71 17.66 3.54
C PHE A 199 -0.43 17.78 2.05
N ALA A 200 -0.02 16.70 1.39
CA ALA A 200 0.13 16.67 -0.07
C ALA A 200 -1.22 16.67 -0.80
N ARG A 201 -2.28 16.15 -0.16
CA ARG A 201 -3.64 16.11 -0.72
C ARG A 201 -4.55 17.27 -0.29
N ALA A 202 -4.20 18.01 0.75
CA ALA A 202 -5.06 19.04 1.34
C ALA A 202 -5.51 20.14 0.35
N TRP A 203 -4.71 20.46 -0.66
CA TRP A 203 -5.04 21.49 -1.65
C TRP A 203 -6.31 21.15 -2.45
N GLU A 204 -6.63 19.87 -2.70
CA GLU A 204 -7.81 19.44 -3.46
C GLU A 204 -9.12 19.89 -2.76
N PRO A 205 -9.40 19.51 -1.49
CA PRO A 205 -10.57 20.02 -0.78
C PRO A 205 -10.47 21.52 -0.47
N LEU A 206 -9.28 22.10 -0.26
CA LEU A 206 -9.13 23.54 -0.04
C LEU A 206 -9.52 24.36 -1.29
N VAL A 207 -9.17 23.90 -2.50
CA VAL A 207 -9.67 24.48 -3.77
C VAL A 207 -11.19 24.44 -3.81
N GLY A 208 -11.81 23.36 -3.33
CA GLY A 208 -13.26 23.29 -3.14
C GLY A 208 -13.81 24.42 -2.26
N VAL A 209 -13.17 24.71 -1.12
CA VAL A 209 -13.54 25.82 -0.22
C VAL A 209 -13.42 27.18 -0.91
N LEU A 210 -12.33 27.40 -1.65
CA LEU A 210 -12.14 28.62 -2.45
C LEU A 210 -13.22 28.74 -3.54
N GLY A 211 -13.54 27.63 -4.21
CA GLY A 211 -14.64 27.54 -5.16
C GLY A 211 -15.98 27.94 -4.53
N ALA A 212 -16.25 27.52 -3.30
CA ALA A 212 -17.45 27.94 -2.56
C ALA A 212 -17.46 29.44 -2.23
N ALA A 213 -16.30 30.03 -1.93
CA ALA A 213 -16.17 31.47 -1.67
C ALA A 213 -16.44 32.30 -2.93
N VAL A 214 -16.03 31.83 -4.11
CA VAL A 214 -16.11 32.61 -5.36
C VAL A 214 -17.41 32.33 -6.14
N ALA A 215 -17.96 31.11 -6.07
CA ALA A 215 -19.11 30.69 -6.88
C ALA A 215 -20.30 31.65 -6.80
N GLY A 216 -20.63 32.14 -5.59
CA GLY A 216 -21.75 33.09 -5.40
C GLY A 216 -21.54 34.46 -6.05
N ARG A 217 -20.30 34.83 -6.41
CA ARG A 217 -19.97 36.12 -7.03
C ARG A 217 -19.88 36.06 -8.55
N MET A 218 -19.86 34.86 -9.13
CA MET A 218 -19.64 34.71 -10.55
C MET A 218 -20.90 34.96 -11.36
N ARG A 219 -20.77 35.86 -12.32
CA ARG A 219 -21.75 36.18 -13.36
C ARG A 219 -21.00 36.14 -14.69
N GLY A 220 -21.61 35.54 -15.70
CA GLY A 220 -20.98 35.35 -16.99
C GLY A 220 -22.01 34.96 -18.04
N PRO A 221 -21.72 35.23 -19.34
CA PRO A 221 -22.64 34.96 -20.43
C PRO A 221 -22.89 33.46 -20.58
N GLY A 222 -24.07 33.10 -21.09
CA GLY A 222 -24.51 31.70 -21.19
C GLY A 222 -23.55 30.80 -21.97
N TRP A 223 -22.94 31.31 -23.04
CA TRP A 223 -22.00 30.54 -23.87
C TRP A 223 -20.73 30.13 -23.10
N LEU A 224 -20.16 31.02 -22.28
CA LEU A 224 -18.96 30.74 -21.49
C LEU A 224 -19.24 29.65 -20.45
N ARG A 225 -20.45 29.63 -19.88
CA ARG A 225 -20.91 28.58 -18.96
C ARG A 225 -21.04 27.23 -19.67
N VAL A 226 -21.53 27.22 -20.91
CA VAL A 226 -21.61 26.00 -21.72
C VAL A 226 -20.21 25.46 -22.00
N VAL A 227 -19.29 26.32 -22.47
CA VAL A 227 -17.90 25.94 -22.73
C VAL A 227 -17.24 25.39 -21.46
N ALA A 228 -17.35 26.09 -20.33
CA ALA A 228 -16.80 25.64 -19.06
C ALA A 228 -17.36 24.28 -18.60
N ALA A 229 -18.68 24.07 -18.77
CA ALA A 229 -19.31 22.80 -18.42
C ALA A 229 -18.87 21.65 -19.33
N VAL A 230 -18.79 21.88 -20.65
CA VAL A 230 -18.35 20.86 -21.63
C VAL A 230 -16.90 20.50 -21.40
N VAL A 231 -16.02 21.50 -21.34
CA VAL A 231 -14.59 21.30 -21.11
C VAL A 231 -14.34 20.61 -19.76
N GLY A 232 -15.04 21.04 -18.70
CA GLY A 232 -14.90 20.43 -17.39
C GLY A 232 -15.35 18.96 -17.36
N VAL A 233 -16.53 18.64 -17.91
CA VAL A 233 -17.01 17.24 -17.96
C VAL A 233 -16.13 16.38 -18.87
N ALA A 234 -15.71 16.89 -20.04
CA ALA A 234 -14.83 16.17 -20.95
C ALA A 234 -13.46 15.89 -20.32
N ALA A 235 -12.88 16.86 -19.61
CA ALA A 235 -11.61 16.68 -18.90
C ALA A 235 -11.71 15.65 -17.77
N ILE A 236 -12.79 15.67 -16.97
CA ILE A 236 -13.03 14.67 -15.92
C ILE A 236 -13.15 13.26 -16.49
N LEU A 237 -13.89 13.10 -17.61
CA LEU A 237 -14.05 11.81 -18.27
C LEU A 237 -12.76 11.35 -18.96
N GLY A 238 -11.99 12.27 -19.54
CA GLY A 238 -10.83 11.95 -20.37
C GLY A 238 -9.57 11.65 -19.55
N VAL A 239 -9.32 12.36 -18.44
CA VAL A 239 -8.01 12.36 -17.78
C VAL A 239 -7.56 10.96 -17.33
N GLY A 240 -8.46 10.12 -16.82
CA GLY A 240 -8.10 8.75 -16.39
C GLY A 240 -7.63 7.84 -17.54
N PHE A 241 -8.01 8.14 -18.79
CA PHE A 241 -7.55 7.38 -19.96
C PHE A 241 -6.15 7.78 -20.42
N PHE A 242 -5.69 8.99 -20.08
CA PHE A 242 -4.40 9.53 -20.54
C PHE A 242 -3.36 9.68 -19.43
N VAL A 243 -3.80 9.73 -18.18
CA VAL A 243 -2.93 9.92 -17.00
C VAL A 243 -3.07 8.69 -16.10
N ASP A 244 -1.93 8.14 -15.71
CA ASP A 244 -1.87 7.12 -14.68
C ASP A 244 -1.84 7.80 -13.29
N GLY A 245 -3.02 7.96 -12.68
CA GLY A 245 -3.16 8.61 -11.39
C GLY A 245 -2.37 7.94 -10.26
N ALA A 246 -2.16 6.61 -10.35
CA ALA A 246 -1.42 5.87 -9.33
C ALA A 246 0.06 6.26 -9.29
N GLN A 247 0.62 6.62 -10.45
CA GLN A 247 2.03 7.00 -10.61
C GLN A 247 2.26 8.52 -10.63
N GLN A 248 1.26 9.29 -11.06
CA GLN A 248 1.41 10.72 -11.34
C GLN A 248 0.85 11.63 -10.25
N TYR A 249 0.08 11.09 -9.30
CA TYR A 249 -0.50 11.87 -8.21
C TYR A 249 0.26 11.65 -6.90
N PRO A 250 0.30 12.63 -6.00
CA PRO A 250 -0.21 14.00 -6.15
C PRO A 250 0.77 14.81 -7.00
N GLY A 251 0.32 15.83 -7.72
CA GLY A 251 1.23 16.60 -8.58
C GLY A 251 0.54 17.48 -9.60
N PRO A 252 1.29 18.09 -10.53
CA PRO A 252 0.75 19.03 -11.50
C PRO A 252 -0.37 18.44 -12.38
N LEU A 253 -0.33 17.14 -12.68
CA LEU A 253 -1.37 16.48 -13.49
C LEU A 253 -2.71 16.37 -12.76
N ALA A 254 -2.72 16.32 -11.42
CA ALA A 254 -3.95 16.36 -10.63
C ALA A 254 -4.67 17.72 -10.71
N LEU A 255 -4.02 18.79 -11.21
CA LEU A 255 -4.70 20.06 -11.49
C LEU A 255 -5.80 19.89 -12.52
N ILE A 256 -5.68 18.93 -13.45
CA ILE A 256 -6.64 18.72 -14.54
C ILE A 256 -8.03 18.38 -13.96
N PRO A 257 -8.23 17.28 -13.19
CA PRO A 257 -9.54 16.97 -12.62
C PRO A 257 -10.01 18.02 -11.61
N VAL A 258 -9.11 18.66 -10.86
CA VAL A 258 -9.48 19.69 -9.87
C VAL A 258 -10.01 20.95 -10.53
N VAL A 259 -9.30 21.52 -11.49
CA VAL A 259 -9.74 22.70 -12.24
C VAL A 259 -11.00 22.39 -13.04
N ALA A 260 -11.07 21.21 -13.66
CA ALA A 260 -12.26 20.76 -14.37
C ALA A 260 -13.50 20.71 -13.45
N THR A 261 -13.34 20.22 -12.23
CA THR A 261 -14.40 20.20 -11.21
C THR A 261 -14.85 21.60 -10.85
N VAL A 262 -13.91 22.54 -10.62
CA VAL A 262 -14.23 23.94 -10.34
C VAL A 262 -14.98 24.57 -11.51
N LEU A 263 -14.55 24.35 -12.75
CA LEU A 263 -15.24 24.83 -13.96
C LEU A 263 -16.70 24.37 -14.01
N VAL A 264 -16.97 23.08 -13.71
CA VAL A 264 -18.34 22.55 -13.66
C VAL A 264 -19.15 23.20 -12.53
N ILE A 265 -18.60 23.28 -11.30
CA ILE A 265 -19.25 23.94 -10.15
C ILE A 265 -19.67 25.37 -10.50
N CYS A 266 -18.76 26.10 -11.13
CA CYS A 266 -18.87 27.50 -11.50
C CYS A 266 -19.83 27.74 -12.67
N SER A 267 -19.87 26.86 -13.66
CA SER A 267 -20.76 26.95 -14.82
C SER A 267 -22.25 27.02 -14.42
N ALA A 268 -22.60 26.33 -13.33
CA ALA A 268 -23.95 26.24 -12.79
C ALA A 268 -24.22 27.19 -11.59
N ALA A 269 -23.28 28.07 -11.24
CA ALA A 269 -23.45 28.98 -10.11
C ALA A 269 -24.52 30.07 -10.39
N ASN A 270 -25.31 30.40 -9.37
CA ASN A 270 -26.36 31.43 -9.41
C ASN A 270 -27.43 31.24 -10.51
N LEU A 271 -27.70 30.00 -10.94
CA LEU A 271 -28.79 29.70 -11.87
C LEU A 271 -30.03 29.27 -11.09
N GLU A 272 -31.17 29.91 -11.38
CA GLU A 272 -32.48 29.49 -10.88
C GLU A 272 -33.14 28.55 -11.90
N GLY A 273 -33.63 27.39 -11.43
CA GLY A 273 -34.43 26.46 -12.23
C GLY A 273 -33.67 25.64 -13.30
N SER A 274 -34.40 25.27 -14.37
CA SER A 274 -33.96 24.40 -15.48
C SER A 274 -33.02 25.09 -16.49
N CYS A 275 -32.71 26.37 -16.29
CA CYS A 275 -31.85 27.16 -17.17
C CYS A 275 -30.37 26.87 -16.87
N GLY A 276 -29.88 25.72 -17.32
CA GLY A 276 -28.47 25.33 -17.28
C GLY A 276 -27.93 24.91 -18.65
N ALA A 277 -26.63 25.06 -18.86
CA ALA A 277 -25.92 24.45 -19.99
C ALA A 277 -26.32 22.97 -20.13
N TRP A 278 -26.40 22.45 -21.36
CA TRP A 278 -26.83 21.06 -21.60
C TRP A 278 -26.03 20.01 -20.78
N PRO A 279 -24.72 20.14 -20.51
CA PRO A 279 -24.00 19.16 -19.69
C PRO A 279 -24.52 19.15 -18.24
N ASN A 280 -24.88 20.31 -17.70
CA ASN A 280 -25.47 20.42 -16.36
C ASN A 280 -26.87 19.80 -16.31
N ARG A 281 -27.61 19.76 -17.43
CA ARG A 281 -28.88 19.03 -17.53
C ARG A 281 -28.67 17.52 -17.55
N VAL A 282 -27.64 17.03 -18.23
CA VAL A 282 -27.25 15.61 -18.21
C VAL A 282 -26.85 15.18 -16.79
N LEU A 283 -26.04 15.98 -16.09
CA LEU A 283 -25.69 15.72 -14.69
C LEU A 283 -26.92 15.64 -13.78
N ARG A 284 -27.97 16.43 -14.05
CA ARG A 284 -29.25 16.37 -13.32
C ARG A 284 -30.12 15.15 -13.66
N SER A 285 -29.68 14.27 -14.57
CA SER A 285 -30.42 13.05 -14.90
C SER A 285 -30.64 12.16 -13.67
N MET A 286 -31.78 11.50 -13.63
CA MET A 286 -32.15 10.62 -12.50
C MET A 286 -31.10 9.54 -12.17
N PRO A 287 -30.45 8.88 -13.14
CA PRO A 287 -29.43 7.88 -12.84
C PRO A 287 -28.21 8.46 -12.10
N LEU A 288 -27.67 9.59 -12.59
CA LEU A 288 -26.50 10.23 -11.98
C LEU A 288 -26.83 10.82 -10.61
N VAL A 289 -28.01 11.41 -10.46
CA VAL A 289 -28.47 11.89 -9.15
C VAL A 289 -28.67 10.73 -8.19
N ALA A 290 -29.26 9.61 -8.63
CA ALA A 290 -29.44 8.42 -7.81
C ALA A 290 -28.09 7.87 -7.33
N LEU A 291 -27.12 7.70 -8.22
CA LEU A 291 -25.74 7.33 -7.85
C LEU A 291 -25.13 8.34 -6.89
N GLY A 292 -25.27 9.64 -7.16
CA GLY A 292 -24.78 10.72 -6.30
C GLY A 292 -25.37 10.72 -4.89
N THR A 293 -26.62 10.26 -4.74
CA THR A 293 -27.26 10.14 -3.42
C THR A 293 -26.72 8.97 -2.59
N MET A 294 -26.26 7.89 -3.24
CA MET A 294 -25.67 6.72 -2.59
C MET A 294 -24.13 6.68 -2.69
N ALA A 295 -23.50 7.69 -3.30
CA ALA A 295 -22.08 7.70 -3.63
C ALA A 295 -21.13 7.44 -2.45
N TYR A 296 -21.51 7.81 -1.22
CA TYR A 296 -20.69 7.47 -0.04
C TYR A 296 -20.71 5.96 0.22
N ALA A 297 -21.90 5.38 0.39
CA ALA A 297 -22.04 3.94 0.61
C ALA A 297 -21.48 3.12 -0.57
N LEU A 298 -21.65 3.58 -1.81
CA LEU A 298 -21.09 2.92 -2.99
C LEU A 298 -19.55 2.95 -2.99
N TYR A 299 -18.95 4.10 -2.64
CA TYR A 299 -17.52 4.19 -2.44
C TYR A 299 -17.02 3.22 -1.36
N LEU A 300 -17.76 3.05 -0.26
CA LEU A 300 -17.34 2.11 0.79
C LEU A 300 -17.45 0.63 0.37
N TRP A 301 -18.50 0.25 -0.38
CA TRP A 301 -18.78 -1.15 -0.72
C TRP A 301 -18.03 -1.67 -1.95
N HIS A 302 -17.71 -0.81 -2.94
CA HIS A 302 -17.19 -1.30 -4.22
C HIS A 302 -15.85 -2.04 -4.08
N TRP A 303 -14.95 -1.53 -3.22
CA TRP A 303 -13.60 -2.06 -3.09
C TRP A 303 -13.53 -3.35 -2.28
N PRO A 304 -14.11 -3.47 -1.05
CA PRO A 304 -14.08 -4.72 -0.31
C PRO A 304 -14.69 -5.88 -1.12
N LEU A 305 -15.80 -5.64 -1.83
CA LEU A 305 -16.44 -6.67 -2.65
C LEU A 305 -15.54 -7.15 -3.79
N LEU A 306 -14.81 -6.23 -4.42
CA LEU A 306 -13.83 -6.58 -5.43
C LEU A 306 -12.70 -7.40 -4.82
N ILE A 307 -12.09 -6.94 -3.73
CA ILE A 307 -10.96 -7.64 -3.09
C ILE A 307 -11.37 -9.06 -2.67
N PHE A 308 -12.50 -9.23 -1.99
CA PHE A 308 -12.97 -10.56 -1.59
C PHE A 308 -13.33 -11.45 -2.79
N TRP A 309 -13.79 -10.87 -3.91
CA TRP A 309 -14.00 -11.63 -5.14
C TRP A 309 -12.67 -12.13 -5.72
N LEU A 310 -11.66 -11.26 -5.80
CA LEU A 310 -10.32 -11.60 -6.31
C LEU A 310 -9.66 -12.67 -5.42
N THR A 311 -9.73 -12.51 -4.09
CA THR A 311 -9.24 -13.53 -3.14
C THR A 311 -9.97 -14.86 -3.25
N HIS A 312 -11.25 -14.88 -3.62
CA HIS A 312 -11.98 -16.14 -3.78
C HIS A 312 -11.75 -16.82 -5.12
N SER A 313 -11.40 -16.06 -6.15
CA SER A 313 -11.22 -16.56 -7.52
C SER A 313 -9.77 -16.88 -7.87
N ASP A 314 -8.81 -16.56 -6.99
CA ASP A 314 -7.36 -16.64 -7.25
C ASP A 314 -6.97 -15.89 -8.53
N GLU A 315 -7.68 -14.79 -8.83
CA GLU A 315 -7.45 -13.93 -10.00
C GLU A 315 -7.01 -12.53 -9.60
N ASP A 316 -6.07 -11.95 -10.34
CA ASP A 316 -5.61 -10.56 -10.12
C ASP A 316 -6.58 -9.50 -10.65
N ARG A 317 -7.52 -9.88 -11.54
CA ARG A 317 -8.45 -8.94 -12.18
C ARG A 317 -9.81 -9.56 -12.40
N ALA A 318 -10.85 -8.78 -12.12
CA ALA A 318 -12.20 -9.19 -12.46
C ALA A 318 -12.39 -9.09 -13.98
N GLY A 319 -12.81 -10.19 -14.62
CA GLY A 319 -13.28 -10.19 -16.00
C GLY A 319 -14.46 -9.23 -16.20
N LEU A 320 -14.92 -9.07 -17.45
CA LEU A 320 -16.06 -8.20 -17.74
C LEU A 320 -17.34 -8.68 -17.04
N THR A 321 -17.60 -9.98 -17.06
CA THR A 321 -18.79 -10.57 -16.42
C THR A 321 -18.73 -10.41 -14.90
N ASP A 322 -17.62 -10.83 -14.30
CA ASP A 322 -17.45 -10.81 -12.85
C ASP A 322 -17.42 -9.39 -12.30
N GLY A 323 -16.75 -8.47 -13.00
CA GLY A 323 -16.74 -7.06 -12.67
C GLY A 323 -18.15 -6.45 -12.69
N VAL A 324 -18.99 -6.80 -13.68
CA VAL A 324 -20.39 -6.35 -13.71
C VAL A 324 -21.18 -6.89 -12.51
N VAL A 325 -20.99 -8.16 -12.14
CA VAL A 325 -21.65 -8.76 -10.97
C VAL A 325 -21.23 -8.05 -9.68
N VAL A 326 -19.93 -7.81 -9.48
CA VAL A 326 -19.39 -7.08 -8.34
C VAL A 326 -19.98 -5.67 -8.25
N ILE A 327 -20.07 -4.95 -9.38
CA ILE A 327 -20.65 -3.60 -9.43
C ILE A 327 -22.14 -3.61 -9.07
N ILE A 328 -22.92 -4.56 -9.61
CA ILE A 328 -24.34 -4.68 -9.30
C ILE A 328 -24.54 -4.95 -7.81
N LEU A 329 -23.74 -5.85 -7.24
CA LEU A 329 -23.78 -6.16 -5.81
C LEU A 329 -23.40 -4.94 -4.95
N ALA A 330 -22.35 -4.21 -5.34
CA ALA A 330 -21.93 -2.97 -4.67
C ALA A 330 -23.03 -1.90 -4.69
N VAL A 331 -23.69 -1.71 -5.84
CA VAL A 331 -24.82 -0.77 -5.97
C VAL A 331 -26.02 -1.22 -5.12
N ALA A 332 -26.35 -2.51 -5.12
CA ALA A 332 -27.44 -3.05 -4.30
C ALA A 332 -27.18 -2.85 -2.80
N LEU A 333 -25.98 -3.20 -2.32
CA LEU A 333 -25.60 -3.02 -0.92
C LEU A 333 -25.48 -1.54 -0.52
N ALA A 334 -24.96 -0.70 -1.41
CA ALA A 334 -24.95 0.75 -1.21
C ALA A 334 -26.36 1.33 -1.08
N TYR A 335 -27.28 0.90 -1.94
CA TYR A 335 -28.68 1.31 -1.89
C TYR A 335 -29.37 0.87 -0.59
N LEU A 336 -29.17 -0.39 -0.17
CA LEU A 336 -29.69 -0.92 1.08
C LEU A 336 -29.11 -0.19 2.30
N THR A 337 -27.80 0.02 2.34
CA THR A 337 -27.12 0.77 3.41
C THR A 337 -27.66 2.20 3.49
N GLN A 338 -27.81 2.87 2.35
CA GLN A 338 -28.36 4.21 2.28
C GLN A 338 -29.81 4.28 2.79
N ARG A 339 -30.64 3.30 2.42
CA ARG A 339 -32.06 3.30 2.76
C ARG A 339 -32.34 2.86 4.19
N LEU A 340 -31.67 1.82 4.66
CA LEU A 340 -31.93 1.19 5.96
C LEU A 340 -31.18 1.89 7.10
N VAL A 341 -29.93 2.30 6.84
CA VAL A 341 -29.05 2.86 7.87
C VAL A 341 -29.00 4.39 7.79
N GLU A 342 -28.58 4.94 6.65
CA GLU A 342 -28.35 6.38 6.54
C GLU A 342 -29.64 7.20 6.69
N ARG A 343 -30.73 6.84 5.98
CA ARG A 343 -32.00 7.60 6.07
C ARG A 343 -32.61 7.55 7.47
N SER A 344 -32.53 6.40 8.14
CA SER A 344 -33.06 6.20 9.50
C SER A 344 -32.35 7.09 10.53
N LEU A 345 -31.04 7.28 10.38
CA LEU A 345 -30.21 8.07 11.31
C LEU A 345 -30.11 9.56 10.95
N ARG A 346 -30.42 9.93 9.70
CA ARG A 346 -30.46 11.32 9.23
C ARG A 346 -31.79 12.03 9.50
N ALA A 347 -32.83 11.30 9.91
CA ALA A 347 -34.09 11.91 10.33
C ALA A 347 -33.84 12.84 11.54
N ALA A 348 -34.21 14.11 11.40
CA ALA A 348 -33.97 15.13 12.43
C ALA A 348 -34.60 14.73 13.78
N PRO A 349 -34.03 15.16 14.93
CA PRO A 349 -34.74 15.07 16.19
C PRO A 349 -36.07 15.83 16.04
N PRO A 350 -37.23 15.21 16.31
CA PRO A 350 -38.49 15.90 16.19
C PRO A 350 -38.50 17.06 17.20
N ARG A 351 -38.57 18.30 16.71
CA ARG A 351 -39.18 19.36 17.53
C ARG A 351 -40.62 18.92 17.74
N ALA A 352 -40.90 18.43 18.95
CA ALA A 352 -42.22 18.13 19.48
C ALA A 352 -43.11 17.25 18.57
N ARG A 353 -42.97 15.92 18.66
CA ARG A 353 -44.09 14.97 18.47
C ARG A 353 -43.75 13.61 19.08
N HIS A 354 -44.64 13.14 19.95
CA HIS A 354 -44.61 11.85 20.64
C HIS A 354 -44.77 10.69 19.63
N GLY A 355 -43.69 10.30 18.95
CA GLY A 355 -43.68 9.17 18.00
C GLY A 355 -42.52 8.22 18.24
N ARG A 356 -42.57 7.01 17.67
CA ARG A 356 -41.57 5.91 17.83
C ARG A 356 -40.21 6.16 17.12
N ALA A 357 -40.09 7.23 16.33
CA ALA A 357 -38.89 7.58 15.56
C ALA A 357 -37.59 7.86 16.36
N PRO A 358 -37.59 8.56 17.52
CA PRO A 358 -36.38 8.80 18.30
C PRO A 358 -35.87 7.53 18.99
N VAL A 359 -36.75 6.57 19.29
CA VAL A 359 -36.38 5.27 19.86
C VAL A 359 -35.63 4.44 18.82
N LEU A 360 -36.13 4.38 17.57
CA LEU A 360 -35.45 3.66 16.48
C LEU A 360 -34.07 4.24 16.17
N ALA A 361 -33.94 5.58 16.10
CA ALA A 361 -32.65 6.22 15.86
C ALA A 361 -31.66 5.97 17.00
N LEU A 362 -32.12 5.97 18.25
CA LEU A 362 -31.30 5.63 19.42
C LEU A 362 -30.87 4.16 19.39
N VAL A 363 -31.79 3.23 19.12
CA VAL A 363 -31.48 1.80 19.00
C VAL A 363 -30.44 1.56 17.90
N TRP A 364 -30.63 2.11 16.69
CA TRP A 364 -29.66 1.97 15.62
C TRP A 364 -28.30 2.58 15.96
N THR A 365 -28.27 3.73 16.64
CA THR A 365 -27.02 4.35 17.09
C THR A 365 -26.31 3.46 18.11
N SER A 366 -27.04 2.90 19.09
CA SER A 366 -26.48 1.99 20.09
C SER A 366 -25.99 0.68 19.48
N VAL A 367 -26.73 0.10 18.53
CA VAL A 367 -26.32 -1.11 17.80
C VAL A 367 -25.04 -0.84 17.02
N LEU A 368 -24.98 0.25 16.26
CA LEU A 368 -23.77 0.59 15.49
C LEU A 368 -22.59 0.90 16.40
N LEU A 369 -22.81 1.57 17.53
CA LEU A 369 -21.76 1.80 18.51
C LEU A 369 -21.24 0.47 19.10
N ALA A 370 -22.14 -0.44 19.46
CA ALA A 370 -21.77 -1.77 19.95
C ALA A 370 -20.98 -2.56 18.89
N VAL A 371 -21.41 -2.54 17.62
CA VAL A 371 -20.70 -3.18 16.51
C VAL A 371 -19.30 -2.56 16.33
N ALA A 372 -19.19 -1.23 16.34
CA ALA A 372 -17.91 -0.55 16.23
C ALA A 372 -16.96 -0.93 17.39
N ILE A 373 -17.49 -1.00 18.62
CA ILE A 373 -16.73 -1.44 19.79
C ILE A 373 -16.29 -2.90 19.66
N VAL A 374 -17.17 -3.81 19.22
CA VAL A 374 -16.82 -5.22 19.02
C VAL A 374 -15.72 -5.38 17.97
N VAL A 375 -15.83 -4.68 16.83
CA VAL A 375 -14.79 -4.70 15.79
C VAL A 375 -13.48 -4.14 16.32
N ALA A 376 -13.51 -3.00 17.03
CA ALA A 376 -12.32 -2.39 17.60
C ALA A 376 -11.66 -3.30 18.65
N LEU A 377 -12.44 -3.87 19.57
CA LEU A 377 -11.94 -4.81 20.59
C LEU A 377 -11.36 -6.08 19.96
N GLY A 378 -12.03 -6.64 18.96
CA GLY A 378 -11.54 -7.78 18.20
C GLY A 378 -10.22 -7.48 17.50
N ALA A 379 -10.13 -6.33 16.82
CA ALA A 379 -8.91 -5.86 16.18
C ALA A 379 -7.76 -5.66 17.20
N THR A 380 -8.02 -5.02 18.35
CA THR A 380 -7.01 -4.85 19.40
C THR A 380 -6.61 -6.18 20.05
N GLY A 381 -7.56 -7.10 20.23
CA GLY A 381 -7.29 -8.42 20.78
C GLY A 381 -6.43 -9.25 19.85
N TRP A 382 -6.67 -9.18 18.54
CA TRP A 382 -5.84 -9.82 17.53
C TRP A 382 -4.42 -9.27 17.49
N ARG A 383 -4.25 -7.93 17.49
CA ARG A 383 -2.93 -7.27 17.62
C ARG A 383 -2.16 -7.73 18.86
N GLN A 384 -2.85 -7.81 20.00
CA GLN A 384 -2.23 -8.28 21.23
C GLN A 384 -1.81 -9.74 21.13
N TYR A 385 -2.64 -10.58 20.50
CA TYR A 385 -2.34 -11.99 20.27
C TYR A 385 -1.13 -12.17 19.35
N THR A 386 -1.07 -11.50 18.20
CA THR A 386 0.08 -11.58 17.26
C THR A 386 1.36 -11.07 17.91
N SER A 387 1.30 -9.93 18.62
CA SER A 387 2.43 -9.39 19.39
C SER A 387 2.93 -10.37 20.45
N THR A 388 2.04 -11.07 21.15
CA THR A 388 2.44 -12.08 22.16
C THR A 388 3.10 -13.29 21.50
N ILE A 389 2.60 -13.76 20.36
CA ILE A 389 3.20 -14.86 19.61
C ILE A 389 4.62 -14.47 19.15
N ARG A 390 4.79 -13.29 18.55
CA ARG A 390 6.08 -12.79 18.05
C ARG A 390 7.09 -12.50 19.16
N ALA A 391 6.63 -12.04 20.33
CA ALA A 391 7.50 -11.85 21.49
C ALA A 391 8.16 -13.18 21.94
N ASN A 392 7.49 -14.32 21.74
CA ASN A 392 8.07 -15.64 21.97
C ASN A 392 9.03 -16.08 20.85
N GLY A 393 9.09 -15.34 19.74
CA GLY A 393 9.99 -15.57 18.62
C GLY A 393 11.46 -15.19 18.87
N ALA A 394 11.76 -14.51 19.98
CA ALA A 394 13.14 -14.14 20.34
C ALA A 394 14.09 -15.36 20.46
N ASP A 395 13.54 -16.56 20.69
CA ASP A 395 14.29 -17.81 20.80
C ASP A 395 14.39 -18.61 19.49
N LEU A 396 13.91 -18.07 18.36
CA LEU A 396 13.90 -18.79 17.07
C LEU A 396 15.31 -19.21 16.59
N LEU A 397 16.32 -18.36 16.82
CA LEU A 397 17.71 -18.70 16.48
C LEU A 397 18.37 -19.66 17.50
N ASN A 398 17.68 -20.00 18.59
CA ASN A 398 18.14 -20.92 19.64
C ASN A 398 17.37 -22.26 19.62
N LEU A 399 16.59 -22.53 18.57
CA LEU A 399 15.87 -23.79 18.41
C LEU A 399 16.85 -24.99 18.39
N SER A 400 16.41 -26.09 18.99
CA SER A 400 17.17 -27.35 19.03
C SER A 400 17.42 -27.85 17.61
N SER A 401 18.67 -28.08 17.24
CA SER A 401 19.04 -28.61 15.91
C SER A 401 18.60 -30.07 15.70
N VAL A 402 18.18 -30.77 16.76
CA VAL A 402 17.62 -32.13 16.68
C VAL A 402 16.13 -32.08 16.36
N ASP A 403 15.43 -31.14 17.01
CA ASP A 403 13.98 -30.99 16.87
C ASP A 403 13.60 -30.17 15.63
N TYR A 404 14.46 -29.22 15.25
CA TYR A 404 14.30 -28.28 14.15
C TYR A 404 15.54 -28.30 13.24
N PRO A 405 15.86 -29.43 12.58
CA PRO A 405 17.06 -29.54 11.74
C PRO A 405 17.02 -28.63 10.50
N GLY A 406 15.85 -28.15 10.07
CA GLY A 406 15.74 -27.23 8.93
C GLY A 406 16.37 -27.78 7.66
N ALA A 407 17.23 -26.99 7.03
CA ALA A 407 17.99 -27.37 5.84
C ALA A 407 18.83 -28.65 6.03
N ARG A 408 19.24 -28.98 7.25
CA ARG A 408 19.98 -30.21 7.54
C ARG A 408 19.14 -31.47 7.32
N ALA A 409 17.82 -31.35 7.26
CA ALA A 409 16.98 -32.46 6.82
C ALA A 409 17.25 -32.85 5.36
N LEU A 410 17.60 -31.87 4.51
CA LEU A 410 17.96 -32.08 3.11
C LEU A 410 19.43 -32.45 2.96
N VAL A 411 20.33 -31.67 3.57
CA VAL A 411 21.78 -31.80 3.37
C VAL A 411 22.36 -33.02 4.11
N ASP A 412 21.99 -33.21 5.37
CA ASP A 412 22.52 -34.28 6.23
C ASP A 412 21.59 -35.52 6.25
N GLY A 413 20.42 -35.46 5.61
CA GLY A 413 19.40 -36.50 5.65
C GLY A 413 18.77 -36.71 7.04
N LEU A 414 18.79 -35.69 7.91
CA LEU A 414 18.25 -35.79 9.27
C LEU A 414 16.73 -35.90 9.26
N ARG A 415 16.20 -36.80 10.10
CA ARG A 415 14.76 -36.90 10.33
C ARG A 415 14.35 -36.01 11.50
N ALA A 416 13.43 -35.09 11.24
CA ALA A 416 12.83 -34.28 12.29
C ALA A 416 11.68 -35.05 12.98
N PRO A 417 11.50 -34.90 14.30
CA PRO A 417 10.29 -35.37 14.98
C PRO A 417 9.05 -34.64 14.46
N MET A 418 7.84 -35.15 14.69
CA MET A 418 6.62 -34.41 14.33
C MET A 418 6.36 -33.29 15.34
N LEU A 419 6.79 -32.08 15.02
CA LEU A 419 6.57 -30.87 15.81
C LEU A 419 5.96 -29.76 14.96
N PRO A 420 5.29 -28.77 15.58
CA PRO A 420 4.83 -27.59 14.86
C PRO A 420 5.99 -26.86 14.17
N VAL A 421 5.76 -26.40 12.94
CA VAL A 421 6.76 -25.64 12.17
C VAL A 421 7.08 -24.31 12.87
N ARG A 422 8.37 -23.93 12.88
CA ARG A 422 8.89 -22.66 13.42
C ARG A 422 9.78 -21.94 12.40
N PRO A 423 9.74 -20.61 12.26
CA PRO A 423 8.70 -19.72 12.80
C PRO A 423 7.29 -20.16 12.36
N THR A 424 6.30 -19.88 13.20
CA THR A 424 4.89 -20.06 12.83
C THR A 424 4.53 -19.06 11.73
N VAL A 425 3.42 -19.30 11.03
CA VAL A 425 2.95 -18.38 9.97
C VAL A 425 2.72 -16.94 10.45
N LEU A 426 2.50 -16.71 11.75
CA LEU A 426 2.34 -15.38 12.34
C LEU A 426 3.66 -14.73 12.77
N GLU A 427 4.72 -15.53 12.94
CA GLU A 427 6.07 -15.06 13.27
C GLU A 427 6.91 -14.82 12.01
N ALA A 428 6.55 -15.50 10.91
CA ALA A 428 7.29 -15.51 9.66
C ALA A 428 7.71 -14.11 9.18
N SER A 429 6.77 -13.16 9.09
CA SER A 429 7.03 -11.79 8.59
C SER A 429 8.09 -11.02 9.38
N ASP A 430 8.33 -11.40 10.63
CA ASP A 430 9.22 -10.71 11.56
C ASP A 430 10.54 -11.49 11.74
N ASP A 431 10.66 -12.70 11.16
CA ASP A 431 11.90 -13.50 11.16
C ASP A 431 12.86 -13.06 10.05
N LEU A 432 13.31 -11.81 10.17
CA LEU A 432 14.12 -11.08 9.19
C LEU A 432 15.61 -11.08 9.57
N PRO A 433 16.53 -10.79 8.64
CA PRO A 433 17.96 -10.63 8.92
C PRO A 433 18.23 -9.44 9.86
N ALA A 434 19.32 -9.52 10.64
CA ALA A 434 19.70 -8.47 11.59
C ALA A 434 19.88 -7.08 10.95
N SER A 435 20.27 -7.02 9.67
CA SER A 435 20.42 -5.76 8.92
C SER A 435 19.15 -4.94 8.81
N ILE A 436 17.97 -5.56 8.83
CA ILE A 436 16.69 -4.84 8.83
C ILE A 436 16.48 -4.17 10.20
N VAL A 437 16.74 -4.90 11.28
CA VAL A 437 16.56 -4.43 12.66
C VAL A 437 17.55 -3.34 13.02
N ASP A 438 18.78 -3.46 12.53
CA ASP A 438 19.87 -2.50 12.75
C ASP A 438 19.80 -1.28 11.81
N GLU A 439 18.79 -1.19 10.93
CA GLU A 439 18.65 -0.16 9.89
C GLU A 439 19.88 -0.10 8.95
N CYS A 440 20.51 -1.24 8.70
CA CYS A 440 21.74 -1.44 7.94
C CYS A 440 21.52 -1.76 6.44
N ILE A 441 20.37 -1.33 5.91
CA ILE A 441 19.97 -1.49 4.51
C ILE A 441 19.19 -0.24 4.07
N SER A 442 19.50 0.26 2.87
CA SER A 442 18.80 1.41 2.31
C SER A 442 17.39 1.01 1.84
N ASP A 443 16.38 1.77 2.26
CA ASP A 443 14.97 1.51 1.92
C ASP A 443 14.63 1.88 0.46
N PHE A 444 13.33 1.86 0.13
CA PHE A 444 12.84 2.23 -1.21
C PHE A 444 12.90 3.73 -1.52
N GLY A 445 12.89 4.60 -0.50
CA GLY A 445 12.83 6.05 -0.62
C GLY A 445 14.19 6.75 -0.65
N ASN A 446 15.25 6.13 -0.13
CA ASN A 446 16.58 6.75 -0.06
C ASN A 446 17.63 6.03 -0.94
N ALA A 447 18.56 6.80 -1.53
CA ALA A 447 19.67 6.28 -2.34
C ALA A 447 21.02 6.30 -1.58
N ALA A 448 20.99 6.56 -0.27
CA ALA A 448 22.20 6.65 0.54
C ALA A 448 22.88 5.28 0.62
N LEU A 449 24.22 5.25 0.66
CA LEU A 449 24.97 4.04 0.96
C LEU A 449 25.14 3.93 2.49
N ILE A 450 24.50 2.93 3.09
CA ILE A 450 24.66 2.58 4.51
C ILE A 450 25.58 1.37 4.58
N LYS A 451 26.68 1.48 5.35
CA LYS A 451 27.64 0.38 5.58
C LYS A 451 27.59 -0.06 7.03
N CYS A 452 27.36 -1.35 7.26
CA CYS A 452 27.47 -1.97 8.58
C CYS A 452 28.46 -3.14 8.54
N THR A 453 29.02 -3.49 9.69
CA THR A 453 29.99 -4.58 9.83
C THR A 453 29.45 -5.66 10.77
N TYR A 454 29.43 -6.89 10.26
CA TYR A 454 29.08 -8.14 10.92
C TYR A 454 30.28 -9.10 10.85
N GLY A 455 30.13 -10.34 11.32
CA GLY A 455 31.23 -11.30 11.39
C GLY A 455 32.18 -10.99 12.57
N ASP A 456 33.48 -11.21 12.39
CA ASP A 456 34.50 -10.72 13.32
C ASP A 456 34.94 -9.30 12.90
N PRO A 457 34.53 -8.23 13.61
CA PRO A 457 34.84 -6.86 13.23
C PRO A 457 36.34 -6.52 13.29
N ARG A 458 37.16 -7.38 13.92
CA ARG A 458 38.61 -7.19 14.05
C ARG A 458 39.42 -7.96 13.01
N ALA A 459 38.77 -8.78 12.19
CA ALA A 459 39.46 -9.55 11.17
C ALA A 459 39.96 -8.68 10.02
N GLU A 460 41.09 -9.05 9.42
CA GLU A 460 41.63 -8.33 8.26
C GLU A 460 40.82 -8.65 6.99
N ARG A 461 40.54 -9.94 6.77
CA ARG A 461 39.78 -10.46 5.64
C ARG A 461 38.34 -9.94 5.65
N THR A 462 37.82 -9.61 4.47
CA THR A 462 36.51 -8.97 4.31
C THR A 462 35.72 -9.58 3.16
N ILE A 463 34.49 -9.98 3.45
CA ILE A 463 33.46 -10.26 2.44
C ILE A 463 32.48 -9.07 2.43
N ALA A 464 32.33 -8.44 1.27
CA ALA A 464 31.31 -7.43 1.05
C ALA A 464 30.01 -8.08 0.56
N VAL A 465 28.93 -8.02 1.34
CA VAL A 465 27.61 -8.51 0.92
C VAL A 465 26.90 -7.39 0.19
N ALA A 466 26.73 -7.52 -1.12
CA ALA A 466 26.30 -6.41 -1.96
C ALA A 466 25.09 -6.76 -2.84
N GLY A 467 24.08 -5.90 -2.85
CA GLY A 467 22.88 -6.04 -3.68
C GLY A 467 21.58 -5.81 -2.92
N GLY A 468 20.57 -6.61 -3.24
CA GLY A 468 19.24 -6.50 -2.65
C GLY A 468 18.99 -7.46 -1.49
N SER A 469 17.72 -7.57 -1.10
CA SER A 469 17.24 -8.45 -0.02
C SER A 469 17.59 -9.95 -0.22
N HIS A 470 17.81 -10.40 -1.45
CA HIS A 470 18.25 -11.77 -1.77
C HIS A 470 19.76 -11.99 -1.57
N SER A 471 20.55 -10.92 -1.47
CA SER A 471 21.93 -11.01 -0.97
C SER A 471 21.94 -10.83 0.55
N GLU A 472 21.06 -9.97 1.06
CA GLU A 472 20.88 -9.71 2.49
C GLU A 472 20.49 -10.94 3.30
N HIS A 473 19.53 -11.76 2.85
CA HIS A 473 18.98 -12.81 3.72
C HIS A 473 20.02 -13.86 4.14
N TRP A 474 21.14 -13.97 3.42
CA TRP A 474 22.28 -14.83 3.76
C TRP A 474 23.11 -14.30 4.93
N LEU A 475 22.89 -13.04 5.35
CA LEU A 475 23.63 -12.38 6.42
C LEU A 475 23.56 -13.14 7.74
N THR A 476 22.41 -13.78 8.05
CA THR A 476 22.26 -14.57 9.27
C THR A 476 23.30 -15.68 9.37
N ALA A 477 23.56 -16.40 8.27
CA ALA A 477 24.60 -17.41 8.20
C ALA A 477 26.01 -16.77 8.10
N LEU A 478 26.19 -15.80 7.19
CA LEU A 478 27.49 -15.16 6.95
C LEU A 478 28.07 -14.51 8.21
N ASN A 479 27.24 -13.85 9.02
CA ASN A 479 27.64 -13.26 10.30
C ASN A 479 28.23 -14.33 11.23
N ARG A 480 27.57 -15.49 11.36
CA ARG A 480 28.06 -16.59 12.18
C ARG A 480 29.32 -17.22 11.64
N ILE A 481 29.42 -17.40 10.32
CA ILE A 481 30.62 -17.96 9.68
C ILE A 481 31.81 -17.00 9.87
N GLY A 482 31.60 -15.70 9.69
CA GLY A 482 32.61 -14.67 9.90
C GLY A 482 33.13 -14.63 11.34
N GLN A 483 32.24 -14.79 12.33
CA GLN A 483 32.61 -14.91 13.74
C GLN A 483 33.41 -16.19 14.04
N ARG A 484 33.05 -17.33 13.42
CA ARG A 484 33.71 -18.62 13.62
C ARG A 484 35.08 -18.71 12.94
N HIS A 485 35.23 -18.13 11.77
CA HIS A 485 36.40 -18.31 10.90
C HIS A 485 37.24 -17.05 10.69
N GLY A 486 36.90 -15.94 11.36
CA GLY A 486 37.74 -14.74 11.44
C GLY A 486 37.74 -13.92 10.15
N PHE A 487 36.57 -13.47 9.68
CA PHE A 487 36.46 -12.45 8.63
C PHE A 487 35.31 -11.47 8.90
N ARG A 488 35.47 -10.25 8.39
CA ARG A 488 34.45 -9.19 8.40
C ARG A 488 33.42 -9.43 7.31
N VAL A 489 32.17 -9.16 7.63
CA VAL A 489 31.06 -9.13 6.68
C VAL A 489 30.55 -7.70 6.60
N VAL A 490 30.82 -7.00 5.50
CA VAL A 490 30.43 -5.59 5.34
C VAL A 490 29.25 -5.49 4.38
N THR A 491 28.16 -4.85 4.81
CA THR A 491 26.93 -4.77 4.01
C THR A 491 26.93 -3.56 3.08
N TYR A 492 26.49 -3.78 1.84
CA TYR A 492 26.22 -2.78 0.80
C TYR A 492 24.85 -3.12 0.21
N LEU A 493 23.79 -2.82 0.97
CA LEU A 493 22.45 -3.35 0.69
C LEU A 493 21.45 -2.25 0.36
N LYS A 494 20.55 -2.54 -0.59
CA LYS A 494 19.37 -1.71 -0.88
C LYS A 494 18.14 -2.55 -1.22
N MET A 495 17.04 -2.26 -0.54
CA MET A 495 15.75 -2.92 -0.74
C MET A 495 15.33 -2.92 -2.22
N GLY A 496 14.99 -4.10 -2.73
CA GLY A 496 14.54 -4.30 -4.11
C GLY A 496 15.56 -3.97 -5.22
N CYS A 497 16.84 -3.80 -4.89
CA CYS A 497 17.86 -3.33 -5.83
C CYS A 497 19.03 -4.32 -5.95
N PRO A 498 18.98 -5.30 -6.86
CA PRO A 498 20.19 -6.05 -7.22
C PRO A 498 21.21 -5.12 -7.90
N LEU A 499 22.50 -5.42 -7.75
CA LEU A 499 23.53 -4.74 -8.54
C LEU A 499 23.32 -5.08 -10.02
N ASN A 500 23.00 -4.07 -10.82
CA ASN A 500 22.83 -4.22 -12.26
C ASN A 500 23.17 -2.91 -13.00
N THR A 501 23.24 -2.99 -14.33
CA THR A 501 23.58 -1.87 -15.21
C THR A 501 22.39 -1.24 -15.94
N ASP A 502 21.16 -1.48 -15.49
CA ASP A 502 19.97 -0.90 -16.13
C ASP A 502 19.99 0.63 -16.04
N GLU A 503 19.67 1.31 -17.14
CA GLU A 503 19.49 2.76 -17.15
C GLU A 503 18.25 3.19 -16.34
N VAL A 504 17.21 2.36 -16.39
CA VAL A 504 15.97 2.53 -15.62
C VAL A 504 15.66 1.23 -14.90
N PRO A 505 16.29 0.98 -13.72
CA PRO A 505 16.02 -0.21 -12.93
C PRO A 505 14.54 -0.29 -12.56
N ARG A 506 14.06 -1.51 -12.32
CA ARG A 506 12.68 -1.77 -11.91
C ARG A 506 12.65 -2.69 -10.69
N VAL A 507 11.65 -2.50 -9.85
CA VAL A 507 11.38 -3.43 -8.73
C VAL A 507 10.88 -4.75 -9.30
N SER A 508 11.49 -5.88 -8.92
CA SER A 508 11.27 -7.18 -9.58
C SER A 508 9.82 -7.66 -9.60
N VAL A 509 9.06 -7.45 -8.52
CA VAL A 509 7.67 -7.92 -8.41
C VAL A 509 6.67 -6.93 -9.03
N SER A 510 6.75 -5.65 -8.65
CA SER A 510 5.79 -4.63 -9.10
C SER A 510 6.10 -4.07 -10.50
N ASN A 511 7.29 -4.31 -11.02
CA ASN A 511 7.78 -3.80 -12.31
C ASN A 511 7.81 -2.26 -12.40
N ASN A 512 7.70 -1.56 -11.27
CA ASN A 512 7.73 -0.10 -11.21
C ASN A 512 9.15 0.44 -11.45
N PRO A 513 9.33 1.55 -12.20
CA PRO A 513 10.62 2.23 -12.31
C PRO A 513 11.20 2.61 -10.95
N TYR A 514 12.50 2.41 -10.77
CA TYR A 514 13.20 2.58 -9.51
C TYR A 514 14.51 3.36 -9.68
N PRO A 515 14.44 4.67 -9.96
CA PRO A 515 15.62 5.48 -10.31
C PRO A 515 16.66 5.56 -9.19
N GLY A 516 16.22 5.58 -7.92
CA GLY A 516 17.12 5.59 -6.77
C GLY A 516 18.02 4.35 -6.69
N CYS A 517 17.61 3.22 -7.29
CA CYS A 517 18.48 2.04 -7.41
C CYS A 517 19.68 2.32 -8.32
N ARG A 518 19.52 3.05 -9.43
CA ARG A 518 20.63 3.37 -10.35
C ARG A 518 21.68 4.26 -9.69
N GLU A 519 21.22 5.29 -9.00
CA GLU A 519 22.10 6.20 -8.25
C GLU A 519 22.86 5.44 -7.16
N TRP A 520 22.15 4.62 -6.39
CA TRP A 520 22.75 3.80 -5.34
C TRP A 520 23.77 2.81 -5.90
N VAL A 521 23.47 2.09 -6.99
CA VAL A 521 24.43 1.16 -7.61
C VAL A 521 25.71 1.89 -8.04
N GLY A 522 25.59 3.10 -8.59
CA GLY A 522 26.77 3.91 -8.94
C GLY A 522 27.65 4.21 -7.73
N THR A 523 27.05 4.65 -6.63
CA THR A 523 27.76 4.94 -5.37
C THR A 523 28.36 3.67 -4.75
N THR A 524 27.59 2.58 -4.70
CA THR A 524 28.02 1.28 -4.15
C THR A 524 29.17 0.69 -4.95
N MET A 525 29.13 0.73 -6.27
CA MET A 525 30.21 0.21 -7.10
C MET A 525 31.50 1.00 -6.94
N ALA A 526 31.42 2.33 -6.82
CA ALA A 526 32.58 3.16 -6.51
C ALA A 526 33.19 2.80 -5.15
N ALA A 527 32.34 2.65 -4.12
CA ALA A 527 32.77 2.27 -2.78
C ALA A 527 33.40 0.87 -2.74
N LEU A 528 32.81 -0.13 -3.41
CA LEU A 528 33.37 -1.49 -3.47
C LEU A 528 34.78 -1.50 -4.11
N VAL A 529 34.99 -0.69 -5.15
CA VAL A 529 36.30 -0.56 -5.80
C VAL A 529 37.32 0.13 -4.89
N GLU A 530 36.89 1.12 -4.12
CA GLU A 530 37.73 1.83 -3.14
C GLU A 530 38.08 0.95 -1.92
N ASP A 531 37.07 0.30 -1.34
CA ASP A 531 37.18 -0.50 -0.11
C ASP A 531 37.97 -1.81 -0.34
N ARG A 532 38.06 -2.29 -1.60
CA ARG A 532 38.80 -3.49 -2.03
C ARG A 532 38.61 -4.71 -1.11
N PRO A 533 37.37 -5.21 -0.94
CA PRO A 533 37.12 -6.42 -0.16
C PRO A 533 37.81 -7.63 -0.82
N ASP A 534 38.11 -8.66 -0.02
CA ASP A 534 38.67 -9.91 -0.55
C ASP A 534 37.70 -10.61 -1.49
N PHE A 535 36.39 -10.53 -1.21
CA PHE A 535 35.32 -11.02 -2.08
C PHE A 535 34.07 -10.14 -2.01
N VAL A 536 33.33 -10.07 -3.12
CA VAL A 536 31.95 -9.56 -3.13
C VAL A 536 30.98 -10.74 -3.17
N PHE A 537 30.15 -10.90 -2.14
CA PHE A 537 29.05 -11.85 -2.09
C PHE A 537 27.79 -11.21 -2.67
N MET A 538 27.28 -11.75 -3.77
CA MET A 538 26.09 -11.22 -4.46
C MET A 538 25.32 -12.30 -5.22
N THR A 539 24.04 -12.08 -5.48
CA THR A 539 23.25 -13.01 -6.30
C THR A 539 23.66 -12.94 -7.77
N THR A 540 23.69 -14.09 -8.44
CA THR A 540 24.10 -14.19 -9.86
C THR A 540 22.98 -14.61 -10.81
N THR A 541 21.89 -15.17 -10.30
CA THR A 541 20.72 -15.56 -11.09
C THR A 541 19.47 -14.83 -10.62
N ARG A 542 18.37 -15.00 -11.36
CA ARG A 542 17.01 -14.54 -11.05
C ARG A 542 15.99 -15.53 -11.62
N PRO A 543 14.79 -15.66 -11.05
CA PRO A 543 13.73 -16.48 -11.64
C PRO A 543 13.24 -15.89 -12.96
N ARG A 544 12.59 -16.71 -13.80
CA ARG A 544 11.82 -16.25 -14.95
C ARG A 544 10.35 -16.08 -14.54
N PRO A 545 9.80 -14.86 -14.43
CA PRO A 545 8.42 -14.69 -13.95
C PRO A 545 7.33 -15.31 -14.85
N LYS A 546 7.64 -15.62 -16.11
CA LYS A 546 6.67 -16.13 -17.11
C LYS A 546 7.14 -17.42 -17.78
N ALA A 547 8.16 -18.08 -17.22
CA ALA A 547 8.72 -19.32 -17.74
C ALA A 547 9.32 -20.13 -16.57
N PRO A 548 9.49 -21.44 -16.70
CA PRO A 548 10.16 -22.22 -15.66
C PRO A 548 11.64 -21.84 -15.54
N GLY A 549 12.18 -22.02 -14.33
CA GLY A 549 13.61 -21.93 -14.05
C GLY A 549 14.15 -20.51 -13.82
N ASP A 550 15.45 -20.45 -13.54
CA ASP A 550 16.22 -19.24 -13.31
C ASP A 550 17.23 -18.95 -14.44
N PHE A 551 17.81 -17.76 -14.46
CA PHE A 551 18.78 -17.37 -15.47
C PHE A 551 19.72 -16.28 -14.96
N VAL A 552 20.85 -16.08 -15.64
CA VAL A 552 21.74 -14.92 -15.41
C VAL A 552 21.21 -13.71 -16.17
N PRO A 553 20.81 -12.62 -15.48
CA PRO A 553 20.40 -11.39 -16.15
C PRO A 553 21.56 -10.73 -16.92
N LYS A 554 21.35 -10.34 -18.18
CA LYS A 554 22.41 -9.72 -19.00
C LYS A 554 22.97 -8.43 -18.41
N ASN A 555 22.15 -7.69 -17.68
CA ASN A 555 22.51 -6.46 -17.00
C ASN A 555 23.41 -6.68 -15.76
N TYR A 556 23.60 -7.91 -15.29
CA TYR A 556 24.59 -8.23 -14.26
C TYR A 556 26.02 -8.24 -14.83
N LEU A 557 26.17 -8.55 -16.12
CA LEU A 557 27.49 -8.71 -16.75
C LEU A 557 28.34 -7.43 -16.66
N GLY A 558 27.74 -6.25 -16.73
CA GLY A 558 28.48 -4.99 -16.57
C GLY A 558 28.98 -4.73 -15.14
N ILE A 559 28.30 -5.28 -14.13
CA ILE A 559 28.80 -5.28 -12.74
C ILE A 559 30.01 -6.21 -12.64
N TRP A 560 29.91 -7.40 -13.23
CA TRP A 560 31.01 -8.38 -13.25
C TRP A 560 32.22 -7.86 -14.03
N ASP A 561 32.02 -7.19 -15.17
CA ASP A 561 33.08 -6.52 -15.94
C ASP A 561 33.81 -5.50 -15.06
N THR A 562 33.08 -4.72 -14.26
CA THR A 562 33.66 -3.68 -13.39
C THR A 562 34.47 -4.29 -12.24
N LEU A 563 33.96 -5.33 -11.57
CA LEU A 563 34.68 -6.00 -10.47
C LEU A 563 35.92 -6.74 -10.99
N ALA A 564 35.79 -7.43 -12.13
CA ALA A 564 36.90 -8.12 -12.79
C ALA A 564 38.00 -7.15 -13.21
N ALA A 565 37.65 -6.00 -13.80
CA ALA A 565 38.61 -4.96 -14.19
C ALA A 565 39.41 -4.37 -13.00
N ASN A 566 38.87 -4.45 -11.79
CA ASN A 566 39.51 -3.98 -10.56
C ASN A 566 40.14 -5.11 -9.72
N GLY A 567 40.12 -6.35 -10.23
CA GLY A 567 40.67 -7.53 -9.59
C GLY A 567 39.95 -7.92 -8.30
N ILE A 568 38.63 -7.68 -8.21
CA ILE A 568 37.80 -8.03 -7.06
C ILE A 568 37.02 -9.30 -7.41
N PRO A 569 37.27 -10.44 -6.74
CA PRO A 569 36.57 -11.68 -7.03
C PRO A 569 35.16 -11.69 -6.43
N ILE A 570 34.30 -12.54 -6.99
CA ILE A 570 32.87 -12.60 -6.68
C ILE A 570 32.56 -13.97 -6.09
N LEU A 571 31.94 -14.00 -4.91
CA LEU A 571 31.24 -15.16 -4.38
C LEU A 571 29.79 -15.10 -4.90
N GLY A 572 29.56 -15.76 -6.02
CA GLY A 572 28.31 -15.66 -6.78
C GLY A 572 27.28 -16.68 -6.32
N ILE A 573 26.35 -16.29 -5.45
CA ILE A 573 25.29 -17.18 -4.98
C ILE A 573 24.17 -17.28 -6.02
N ARG A 574 23.79 -18.51 -6.39
CA ARG A 574 22.55 -18.75 -7.14
C ARG A 574 21.35 -18.26 -6.32
N ASP A 575 20.44 -17.55 -6.95
CA ASP A 575 19.28 -17.00 -6.24
C ASP A 575 18.38 -18.12 -5.70
N THR A 576 17.69 -17.86 -4.61
CA THR A 576 16.75 -18.81 -4.02
C THR A 576 15.52 -18.98 -4.93
N PRO A 577 14.78 -20.09 -4.82
CA PRO A 577 13.51 -20.25 -5.52
C PRO A 577 12.52 -19.14 -5.15
N TRP A 578 11.81 -18.62 -6.16
CA TRP A 578 10.68 -17.71 -5.96
C TRP A 578 9.39 -18.47 -6.19
N MET A 579 8.38 -18.21 -5.38
CA MET A 579 7.09 -18.90 -5.43
C MET A 579 6.19 -18.31 -6.52
N TYR A 580 6.61 -18.52 -7.77
CA TYR A 580 5.82 -18.19 -8.95
C TYR A 580 4.94 -19.37 -9.36
N ARG A 581 3.63 -19.17 -9.41
CA ARG A 581 2.65 -20.13 -9.94
C ARG A 581 1.81 -19.40 -10.98
N ASN A 582 1.75 -19.93 -12.20
CA ASN A 582 1.03 -19.31 -13.33
C ASN A 582 1.44 -17.85 -13.63
N GLY A 583 2.71 -17.51 -13.37
CA GLY A 583 3.25 -16.17 -13.55
C GLY A 583 2.87 -15.15 -12.47
N MET A 584 2.23 -15.62 -11.39
CA MET A 584 1.87 -14.84 -10.22
C MET A 584 2.67 -15.31 -9.01
N VAL A 585 3.01 -14.38 -8.12
CA VAL A 585 3.72 -14.68 -6.88
C VAL A 585 2.69 -15.11 -5.84
N PHE A 586 2.85 -16.26 -5.19
CA PHE A 586 2.00 -16.70 -4.09
C PHE A 586 2.81 -16.83 -2.79
N SER A 587 2.15 -16.64 -1.63
CA SER A 587 2.81 -16.73 -0.32
C SER A 587 2.65 -18.14 0.26
N PRO A 588 3.73 -18.90 0.47
CA PRO A 588 3.68 -20.17 1.19
C PRO A 588 3.12 -20.02 2.61
N VAL A 589 3.40 -18.88 3.25
CA VAL A 589 2.92 -18.56 4.60
C VAL A 589 1.39 -18.43 4.63
N ASP A 590 0.82 -17.78 3.62
CA ASP A 590 -0.63 -17.66 3.49
C ASP A 590 -1.26 -19.03 3.21
N CYS A 591 -0.72 -19.79 2.25
CA CYS A 591 -1.19 -21.14 1.94
C CYS A 591 -1.17 -22.07 3.17
N LEU A 592 -0.11 -22.05 3.98
CA LEU A 592 -0.03 -22.82 5.22
C LEU A 592 -1.07 -22.35 6.26
N ALA A 593 -1.35 -21.05 6.31
CA ALA A 593 -2.37 -20.49 7.21
C ALA A 593 -3.80 -20.88 6.81
N GLU A 594 -4.04 -21.21 5.54
CA GLU A 594 -5.31 -21.71 5.00
C GLU A 594 -5.52 -23.22 5.19
N GLY A 595 -4.50 -23.91 5.70
CA GLY A 595 -4.55 -25.35 5.98
C GLY A 595 -3.85 -26.21 4.92
N GLY A 596 -3.07 -25.61 4.03
CA GLY A 596 -2.12 -26.34 3.19
C GLY A 596 -0.99 -26.97 4.00
N ASP A 597 -0.15 -27.74 3.31
CA ASP A 597 0.99 -28.45 3.88
C ASP A 597 2.31 -28.04 3.16
N PRO A 598 3.49 -28.46 3.65
CA PRO A 598 4.75 -28.02 3.06
C PRO A 598 4.93 -28.33 1.58
N ASP A 599 4.25 -29.36 1.06
CA ASP A 599 4.36 -29.81 -0.33
C ASP A 599 3.40 -29.03 -1.24
N SER A 600 2.13 -28.91 -0.85
CA SER A 600 1.10 -28.14 -1.57
C SER A 600 1.35 -26.63 -1.59
N CYS A 601 1.97 -26.11 -0.53
CA CYS A 601 2.42 -24.72 -0.42
C CYS A 601 3.82 -24.48 -1.00
N GLY A 602 4.44 -25.52 -1.56
CA GLY A 602 5.69 -25.43 -2.31
C GLY A 602 5.48 -25.24 -3.82
N LEU A 603 6.57 -25.42 -4.57
CA LEU A 603 6.59 -25.36 -6.03
C LEU A 603 7.43 -26.53 -6.58
N PRO A 604 7.05 -27.15 -7.73
CA PRO A 604 7.93 -28.09 -8.40
C PRO A 604 9.31 -27.47 -8.65
N ARG A 605 10.38 -28.22 -8.37
CA ARG A 605 11.75 -27.73 -8.50
C ARG A 605 12.05 -27.25 -9.92
N SER A 606 11.55 -27.96 -10.92
CA SER A 606 11.71 -27.64 -12.34
C SER A 606 10.99 -26.37 -12.79
N GLU A 607 9.97 -25.92 -12.04
CA GLU A 607 9.34 -24.62 -12.28
C GLU A 607 10.14 -23.48 -11.66
N ALA A 608 10.78 -23.73 -10.51
CA ALA A 608 11.51 -22.72 -9.76
C ALA A 608 12.95 -22.49 -10.25
N LEU A 609 13.64 -23.57 -10.64
CA LEU A 609 15.08 -23.61 -10.91
C LEU A 609 15.38 -24.37 -12.20
N GLU A 610 16.36 -23.89 -12.96
CA GLU A 610 16.96 -24.68 -14.05
C GLU A 610 17.65 -25.93 -13.49
N SER A 611 17.79 -26.97 -14.32
CA SER A 611 18.39 -28.25 -13.90
C SER A 611 19.88 -28.15 -13.52
N TYR A 612 20.54 -27.06 -13.90
CA TYR A 612 21.93 -26.72 -13.53
C TYR A 612 22.00 -25.24 -13.15
N ASN A 613 23.10 -24.82 -12.49
CA ASN A 613 23.32 -23.41 -12.15
C ASN A 613 23.71 -22.59 -13.39
N PRO A 614 22.87 -21.65 -13.88
CA PRO A 614 23.15 -20.86 -15.08
C PRO A 614 24.39 -19.97 -14.99
N THR A 615 24.90 -19.70 -13.79
CA THR A 615 26.15 -18.93 -13.61
C THR A 615 27.36 -19.65 -14.21
N LEU A 616 27.32 -20.99 -14.29
CA LEU A 616 28.42 -21.81 -14.80
C LEU A 616 28.79 -21.49 -16.26
N ASP A 617 27.82 -21.05 -17.06
CA ASP A 617 28.02 -20.68 -18.48
C ASP A 617 28.96 -19.48 -18.68
N TYR A 618 29.25 -18.74 -17.61
CA TYR A 618 30.00 -17.48 -17.67
C TYR A 618 31.41 -17.56 -17.07
N LEU A 619 31.80 -18.69 -16.50
CA LEU A 619 33.08 -18.81 -15.78
C LEU A 619 34.30 -18.67 -16.68
N ASP A 620 34.22 -19.11 -17.95
CA ASP A 620 35.30 -18.92 -18.93
C ASP A 620 35.57 -17.43 -19.20
N ARG A 621 34.53 -16.60 -19.17
CA ARG A 621 34.64 -15.15 -19.35
C ARG A 621 35.02 -14.44 -18.05
N TYR A 622 34.59 -14.96 -16.90
CA TYR A 622 34.79 -14.36 -15.59
C TYR A 622 35.42 -15.36 -14.61
N PRO A 623 36.72 -15.68 -14.76
CA PRO A 623 37.40 -16.67 -13.92
C PRO A 623 37.52 -16.24 -12.45
N GLY A 624 37.25 -14.97 -12.13
CA GLY A 624 37.18 -14.46 -10.75
C GLY A 624 35.83 -14.68 -10.05
N ILE A 625 34.83 -15.29 -10.72
CA ILE A 625 33.57 -15.69 -10.10
C ILE A 625 33.73 -17.10 -9.54
N VAL A 626 33.48 -17.26 -8.25
CA VAL A 626 33.35 -18.55 -7.59
C VAL A 626 31.85 -18.79 -7.32
N PRO A 627 31.19 -19.69 -8.06
CA PRO A 627 29.77 -19.93 -7.91
C PRO A 627 29.47 -20.70 -6.62
N LEU A 628 28.44 -20.27 -5.90
CA LEU A 628 27.86 -20.96 -4.76
C LEU A 628 26.43 -21.38 -5.13
N ASP A 629 26.03 -22.59 -4.77
CA ASP A 629 24.69 -23.10 -5.04
C ASP A 629 24.12 -23.82 -3.82
N MET A 630 23.13 -23.19 -3.18
CA MET A 630 22.44 -23.71 -2.01
C MET A 630 21.10 -24.37 -2.39
N SER A 631 20.82 -24.59 -3.68
CA SER A 631 19.52 -25.10 -4.15
C SER A 631 19.14 -26.44 -3.54
N ASP A 632 20.11 -27.33 -3.31
CA ASP A 632 19.88 -28.65 -2.68
C ASP A 632 19.70 -28.58 -1.17
N ALA A 633 20.05 -27.44 -0.57
CA ALA A 633 19.82 -27.16 0.84
C ALA A 633 18.51 -26.39 1.07
N VAL A 634 17.83 -25.92 0.01
CA VAL A 634 16.57 -25.17 0.05
C VAL A 634 15.41 -25.96 -0.58
N CYS A 635 15.69 -26.77 -1.61
CA CYS A 635 14.71 -27.60 -2.30
C CYS A 635 15.10 -29.07 -2.25
N GLY A 636 14.08 -29.93 -2.08
CA GLY A 636 14.22 -31.35 -2.36
C GLY A 636 14.46 -31.64 -3.85
N PRO A 637 14.56 -32.92 -4.23
CA PRO A 637 14.84 -33.33 -5.60
C PRO A 637 13.74 -32.92 -6.58
N ASP A 638 12.47 -33.00 -6.15
CA ASP A 638 11.32 -32.78 -7.04
C ASP A 638 10.52 -31.52 -6.69
N VAL A 639 10.53 -31.09 -5.42
CA VAL A 639 9.70 -30.01 -4.89
C VAL A 639 10.53 -29.10 -3.98
N CYS A 640 10.38 -27.80 -4.17
CA CYS A 640 10.82 -26.76 -3.23
C CYS A 640 9.71 -26.55 -2.20
N ARG A 641 9.83 -27.20 -1.03
CA ARG A 641 8.79 -27.22 0.01
C ARG A 641 8.75 -25.91 0.78
N ALA A 642 7.58 -25.59 1.35
CA ALA A 642 7.40 -24.39 2.17
C ALA A 642 8.05 -24.48 3.56
N ALA A 643 8.25 -25.71 4.06
CA ALA A 643 8.89 -25.99 5.33
C ALA A 643 9.72 -27.29 5.24
N GLU A 644 10.90 -27.29 5.84
CA GLU A 644 11.78 -28.47 5.88
C GLU A 644 12.28 -28.68 7.30
N GLY A 645 12.31 -29.92 7.77
CA GLY A 645 12.85 -30.26 9.10
C GLY A 645 12.24 -29.44 10.25
N ASN A 646 10.92 -29.25 10.25
CA ASN A 646 10.15 -28.38 11.15
C ASN A 646 10.49 -26.87 11.09
N VAL A 647 11.27 -26.42 10.11
CA VAL A 647 11.61 -25.02 9.94
C VAL A 647 10.92 -24.44 8.70
N LEU A 648 10.23 -23.31 8.87
CA LEU A 648 9.58 -22.61 7.76
C LEU A 648 10.66 -22.02 6.85
N VAL A 649 10.61 -22.32 5.55
CA VAL A 649 11.66 -21.91 4.60
C VAL A 649 11.52 -20.42 4.26
N TYR A 650 10.30 -19.95 3.98
CA TYR A 650 10.06 -18.59 3.48
C TYR A 650 9.26 -17.73 4.45
N HIS A 651 9.65 -16.46 4.62
CA HIS A 651 8.86 -15.49 5.39
C HIS A 651 7.82 -14.75 4.53
N ASP A 652 8.03 -14.75 3.22
CA ASP A 652 7.08 -14.28 2.22
C ASP A 652 7.14 -15.22 1.00
N ALA A 653 6.94 -14.71 -0.21
CA ALA A 653 6.92 -15.53 -1.40
C ALA A 653 8.29 -15.87 -2.00
N HIS A 654 9.39 -15.26 -1.55
CA HIS A 654 10.70 -15.49 -2.17
C HIS A 654 11.91 -15.26 -1.26
N HIS A 655 11.72 -14.69 -0.06
CA HIS A 655 12.78 -14.54 0.92
C HIS A 655 12.76 -15.66 1.96
N LEU A 656 13.94 -16.17 2.27
CA LEU A 656 14.15 -17.15 3.32
C LEU A 656 13.98 -16.56 4.71
N THR A 657 13.41 -17.33 5.63
CA THR A 657 13.37 -16.96 7.05
C THR A 657 14.79 -16.96 7.64
N SER A 658 15.08 -16.04 8.56
CA SER A 658 16.36 -16.03 9.29
C SER A 658 16.62 -17.33 10.04
N THR A 659 15.57 -17.96 10.58
CA THR A 659 15.65 -19.27 11.22
C THR A 659 16.09 -20.35 10.24
N TYR A 660 15.58 -20.36 9.01
CA TYR A 660 16.01 -21.33 8.00
C TYR A 660 17.45 -21.09 7.58
N VAL A 661 17.83 -19.84 7.31
CA VAL A 661 19.21 -19.48 6.94
C VAL A 661 20.19 -19.84 8.04
N HIS A 662 19.80 -19.74 9.31
CA HIS A 662 20.61 -20.23 10.42
C HIS A 662 20.94 -21.73 10.29
N THR A 663 19.98 -22.56 9.85
CA THR A 663 20.23 -23.99 9.64
C THR A 663 21.14 -24.28 8.43
N LEU A 664 21.27 -23.32 7.50
CA LEU A 664 22.16 -23.40 6.34
C LEU A 664 23.63 -23.07 6.67
N THR A 665 23.93 -22.61 7.90
CA THR A 665 25.25 -22.04 8.25
C THR A 665 26.40 -23.01 7.96
N ASP A 666 26.26 -24.30 8.27
CA ASP A 666 27.37 -25.26 8.11
C ASP A 666 27.59 -25.65 6.63
N GLU A 667 26.53 -25.79 5.84
CA GLU A 667 26.66 -26.06 4.40
C GLU A 667 27.22 -24.85 3.65
N LEU A 668 26.77 -23.63 3.98
CA LEU A 668 27.35 -22.41 3.41
C LEU A 668 28.82 -22.26 3.84
N ALA A 669 29.17 -22.59 5.08
CA ALA A 669 30.57 -22.58 5.53
C ALA A 669 31.42 -23.59 4.75
N ARG A 670 30.90 -24.78 4.45
CA ARG A 670 31.60 -25.78 3.62
C ARG A 670 31.91 -25.22 2.23
N GLN A 671 30.92 -24.66 1.54
CA GLN A 671 31.13 -24.08 0.21
C GLN A 671 32.06 -22.85 0.25
N LEU A 672 31.96 -22.01 1.28
CA LEU A 672 32.86 -20.86 1.43
C LEU A 672 34.31 -21.27 1.74
N SER A 673 34.53 -22.33 2.52
CA SER A 673 35.87 -22.90 2.75
C SER A 673 36.50 -23.32 1.42
N GLU A 674 35.75 -24.09 0.61
CA GLU A 674 36.20 -24.54 -0.71
C GLU A 674 36.44 -23.37 -1.67
N ALA A 675 35.57 -22.36 -1.64
CA ALA A 675 35.65 -21.19 -2.52
C ALA A 675 36.81 -20.25 -2.20
N THR A 676 37.12 -20.07 -0.91
CA THR A 676 38.08 -19.06 -0.44
C THR A 676 39.44 -19.65 -0.03
N GLY A 677 39.48 -20.93 0.35
CA GLY A 677 40.66 -21.58 0.93
C GLY A 677 41.07 -21.02 2.29
N TRP A 678 40.16 -20.37 3.02
CA TRP A 678 40.49 -19.62 4.22
C TRP A 678 40.63 -20.44 5.50
N TRP A 679 39.92 -21.57 5.61
CA TRP A 679 39.92 -22.48 6.77
C TRP A 679 39.74 -23.93 6.36
#